data_AF-A0A2Z4V7Q9-F1
#
_entry.id   AF-A0A2Z4V7Q9-F1
#
_cell.length_a   1.000
_cell.length_b   1.000
_cell.length_c   1.000
_cell.angle_alpha   90.00
_cell.angle_beta   90.00
_cell.angle_gamma   90.00
#
_symmetry.space_group_name_H-M   'P 1'
#
loop_
_entity.id
_entity.type
_entity.pdbx_description
1 polymer ?
#
loop_
_entity_poly.entity_id
_entity_poly.type
_entity_poly.pdbx_seq_one_letter_code
_entity_poly.pdbx_strand_id
1 'polypeptide(L)'
;MELDDAPTLPWYAPGEGPGGEAQPYAYVNPAFDALARNASRSPMSAAEYQHRVSESVHQGRQISYVVNAMVSHRTLTDSPELLQRFLHHVQDGLPERYRGRVGVVVAVNGGEKSGTKSEALKATKRAEAAVRIHAAVTAVAAGTSFSLPLALVPTPLDPWPDKFPYGTARNALLVNDANRQALHAFMDQGSHPYVAFMDFDDYPHHAPDGTHVFAQLDRQLRFDEAEEGDGVDHGDANAEFAVPLTDEPTERDFRPLSPQEIAAQPPANLPPLRPYLMSGGYFTPVTPEGKARLLRDTATRVREKNDEAAAAYEKRLADFEKGQAAQQNQETAQEPPVRPTPRTSPNDFNHRDVLKFVHAVQRDMSARDRQAAIAPQLPYSPEPNLFVDGPALLLESNAVEPVRFGTGGGEFHELSEGLMELATWELARELGTGNTPAPGTPARADGYEQDIAPLRSAAENLVPPTRGLAFHTGFRHNATQTDLSRLLAGKLVGALPQDHEGLPNPMNRLFNRAEGDEYTARGEEVRKMRAGLRLSAVRTGLDGGAGRPKSKKAQARTAPQADPLRPLFHPGGRVWKSLTSSSAPPAGEPGPRLPRAETEAPRDTGLGDPAKQRISRAVSRAVPGHPHVWAGLDPTQMRLHAYQLALSDDTSAFLRHMRHFARTYLVRPPTPAADSVGGRLAERDLLAAARFHKPQGSFLAALSEALQPSPQPQQPPNRPADPADGTSTAPRTLHADPLTWNEVLRPMFRHVYLRYASVSAVKELTNRLVAQGTPVNDFFVRLTTGRVHPFDQTPATYAEHDAATPDGLDATARLLLGLYADALGRSIHLTTPGGMRHTVAPSSPGTYGDGGAAPLDIRWNAGDGGWAAHRPAAAPERSGAPGKRTRADDDERRGRHGGPEGSGGRQPKVQRGLSLMEELSLDGDTPGPAGSGNPARPGRGRSDLSESAFDRLSGRNRGSGGSSARPRGSS
;
A
#
# COMPACT_ATOMS: atom_id res chain seq x y z
N MET A 1 -35.09 -4.60 -27.52
CA MET A 1 -36.24 -5.21 -26.83
C MET A 1 -36.82 -4.09 -25.99
N GLU A 2 -37.95 -3.50 -26.40
CA GLU A 2 -38.65 -2.50 -25.59
C GLU A 2 -39.22 -3.25 -24.37
N LEU A 3 -38.63 -3.01 -23.20
CA LEU A 3 -39.12 -3.56 -21.94
C LEU A 3 -40.29 -2.68 -21.49
N ASP A 4 -41.47 -3.28 -21.37
CA ASP A 4 -42.64 -2.64 -20.75
C ASP A 4 -42.26 -2.05 -19.39
N ASP A 5 -42.64 -0.79 -19.13
CA ASP A 5 -42.53 -0.07 -17.84
C ASP A 5 -43.45 -0.68 -16.74
N ALA A 6 -43.69 -1.99 -16.79
CA ALA A 6 -44.59 -2.68 -15.88
C ALA A 6 -44.04 -2.63 -14.44
N PRO A 7 -44.92 -2.42 -13.44
CA PRO A 7 -44.52 -2.30 -12.04
C PRO A 7 -43.84 -3.59 -11.53
N THR A 8 -42.87 -3.41 -10.61
CA THR A 8 -42.18 -4.47 -9.87
C THR A 8 -43.17 -5.49 -9.27
N LEU A 9 -42.87 -6.78 -9.38
CA LEU A 9 -43.75 -7.85 -8.90
C LEU A 9 -43.25 -8.43 -7.57
N PRO A 10 -44.14 -8.69 -6.58
CA PRO A 10 -43.82 -9.57 -5.46
C PRO A 10 -43.46 -10.94 -6.02
N TRP A 11 -42.26 -11.43 -5.69
CA TRP A 11 -41.73 -12.64 -6.28
C TRP A 11 -41.89 -13.83 -5.32
N TYR A 12 -42.56 -14.88 -5.80
CA TYR A 12 -42.91 -16.08 -5.03
C TYR A 12 -42.07 -17.29 -5.45
N ALA A 13 -41.78 -18.19 -4.51
CA ALA A 13 -41.35 -19.53 -4.84
C ALA A 13 -42.45 -20.27 -5.61
N PRO A 14 -42.15 -20.93 -6.75
CA PRO A 14 -43.09 -21.87 -7.36
C PRO A 14 -43.42 -22.98 -6.34
N GLY A 15 -44.66 -23.00 -5.83
CA GLY A 15 -45.16 -24.05 -4.93
C GLY A 15 -45.68 -23.58 -3.56
N GLU A 16 -45.49 -22.32 -3.18
CA GLU A 16 -46.03 -21.78 -1.93
C GLU A 16 -47.33 -20.99 -2.19
N GLY A 17 -48.46 -21.67 -1.96
CA GLY A 17 -49.78 -21.03 -1.93
C GLY A 17 -49.96 -20.11 -0.70
N PRO A 18 -51.06 -19.34 -0.64
CA PRO A 18 -51.29 -18.29 0.37
C PRO A 18 -51.67 -18.83 1.77
N GLY A 19 -51.00 -19.86 2.27
CA GLY A 19 -51.28 -20.48 3.55
C GLY A 19 -50.08 -21.21 4.16
N GLY A 20 -49.25 -20.49 4.91
CA GLY A 20 -48.25 -21.09 5.81
C GLY A 20 -46.99 -20.24 5.97
N GLU A 21 -46.99 -19.38 7.00
CA GLU A 21 -45.94 -18.41 7.40
C GLU A 21 -45.56 -17.35 6.34
N ALA A 22 -45.64 -16.07 6.74
CA ALA A 22 -45.27 -14.94 5.90
C ALA A 22 -43.74 -14.90 5.70
N GLN A 23 -43.23 -15.69 4.75
CA GLN A 23 -41.86 -15.52 4.27
C GLN A 23 -41.70 -14.10 3.73
N PRO A 24 -40.61 -13.40 4.04
CA PRO A 24 -40.36 -12.08 3.49
C PRO A 24 -40.19 -12.16 1.97
N TYR A 25 -41.17 -11.65 1.21
CA TYR A 25 -41.13 -11.66 -0.25
C TYR A 25 -40.02 -10.76 -0.78
N ALA A 26 -39.18 -11.31 -1.67
CA ALA A 26 -38.29 -10.48 -2.47
C ALA A 26 -39.11 -9.70 -3.50
N TYR A 27 -38.73 -8.45 -3.73
CA TYR A 27 -39.25 -7.66 -4.84
C TYR A 27 -38.28 -7.75 -5.99
N VAL A 28 -38.77 -8.05 -7.19
CA VAL A 28 -37.92 -8.12 -8.39
C VAL A 28 -38.51 -7.24 -9.49
N ASN A 29 -37.64 -6.66 -10.31
CA ASN A 29 -38.08 -5.97 -11.52
C ASN A 29 -38.31 -6.98 -12.68
N PRO A 30 -38.98 -6.57 -13.77
CA PRO A 30 -39.21 -7.46 -14.91
C PRO A 30 -37.93 -8.05 -15.52
N ALA A 31 -36.82 -7.30 -15.53
CA ALA A 31 -35.54 -7.77 -16.05
C ALA A 31 -34.96 -8.92 -15.21
N PHE A 32 -35.09 -8.86 -13.88
CA PHE A 32 -34.64 -9.93 -13.00
C PHE A 32 -35.51 -11.16 -13.11
N ASP A 33 -36.82 -10.97 -13.19
CA ASP A 33 -37.74 -12.08 -13.40
C ASP A 33 -37.45 -12.80 -14.74
N ALA A 34 -37.22 -12.05 -15.82
CA ALA A 34 -36.82 -12.61 -17.11
C ALA A 34 -35.48 -13.38 -17.04
N LEU A 35 -34.53 -12.90 -16.22
CA LEU A 35 -33.24 -13.57 -16.01
C LEU A 35 -33.38 -14.87 -15.22
N ALA A 36 -34.02 -14.80 -14.04
CA ALA A 36 -33.79 -15.77 -12.97
C ALA A 36 -35.01 -16.65 -12.62
N ARG A 37 -36.22 -16.36 -13.13
CA ARG A 37 -37.47 -17.05 -12.75
C ARG A 37 -37.35 -18.58 -12.75
N ASN A 38 -36.69 -19.14 -13.76
CA ASN A 38 -36.55 -20.59 -13.97
C ASN A 38 -35.20 -21.16 -13.51
N ALA A 39 -34.31 -20.32 -12.98
CA ALA A 39 -32.98 -20.76 -12.54
C ALA A 39 -33.06 -21.55 -11.22
N SER A 40 -32.08 -22.44 -11.03
CA SER A 40 -31.97 -23.25 -9.82
C SER A 40 -31.75 -22.39 -8.57
N ARG A 41 -32.31 -22.84 -7.45
CA ARG A 41 -32.08 -22.28 -6.09
C ARG A 41 -31.18 -23.17 -5.25
N SER A 42 -30.85 -24.34 -5.78
CA SER A 42 -30.12 -25.36 -5.04
C SER A 42 -28.64 -25.00 -4.94
N PRO A 43 -27.98 -25.38 -3.84
CA PRO A 43 -26.53 -25.39 -3.80
C PRO A 43 -25.97 -26.38 -4.85
N MET A 44 -24.70 -26.21 -5.20
CA MET A 44 -23.97 -27.09 -6.10
C MET A 44 -23.27 -28.21 -5.34
N SER A 45 -23.29 -29.39 -5.94
CA SER A 45 -22.38 -30.47 -5.54
C SER A 45 -20.94 -30.17 -5.97
N ALA A 46 -19.96 -30.85 -5.35
CA ALA A 46 -18.54 -30.73 -5.73
C ALA A 46 -18.27 -31.08 -7.21
N ALA A 47 -18.99 -32.05 -7.77
CA ALA A 47 -18.84 -32.45 -9.16
C ALA A 47 -19.39 -31.40 -10.13
N GLU A 48 -20.58 -30.86 -9.82
CA GLU A 48 -21.19 -29.79 -10.61
C GLU A 48 -20.32 -28.53 -10.61
N TYR A 49 -19.85 -28.12 -9.42
CA TYR A 49 -18.97 -26.98 -9.25
C TYR A 49 -17.73 -27.06 -10.16
N GLN A 50 -17.03 -28.20 -10.15
CA GLN A 50 -15.84 -28.39 -10.98
C GLN A 50 -16.14 -28.45 -12.46
N HIS A 51 -17.25 -29.08 -12.84
CA HIS A 51 -17.70 -29.08 -14.22
C HIS A 51 -17.93 -27.66 -14.71
N ARG A 52 -18.66 -26.82 -13.95
CA ARG A 52 -18.94 -25.42 -14.31
C ARG A 52 -17.68 -24.57 -14.42
N VAL A 53 -16.75 -24.70 -13.48
CA VAL A 53 -15.47 -23.97 -13.50
C VAL A 53 -14.61 -24.40 -14.69
N SER A 54 -14.43 -25.70 -14.87
CA SER A 54 -13.63 -26.24 -15.98
C SER A 54 -14.24 -25.84 -17.33
N GLU A 55 -15.55 -26.01 -17.50
CA GLU A 55 -16.26 -25.61 -18.72
C GLU A 55 -16.10 -24.11 -19.01
N SER A 56 -16.20 -23.26 -17.99
CA SER A 56 -16.00 -21.81 -18.10
C SER A 56 -14.63 -21.42 -18.61
N VAL A 57 -13.58 -22.09 -18.13
CA VAL A 57 -12.20 -21.87 -18.59
C VAL A 57 -12.02 -22.38 -20.02
N HIS A 58 -12.44 -23.62 -20.30
CA HIS A 58 -12.26 -24.25 -21.61
C HIS A 58 -13.03 -23.54 -22.73
N GLN A 59 -14.24 -23.02 -22.44
CA GLN A 59 -15.05 -22.29 -23.42
C GLN A 59 -14.72 -20.79 -23.47
N GLY A 60 -13.78 -20.30 -22.66
CA GLY A 60 -13.46 -18.87 -22.60
C GLY A 60 -14.66 -18.01 -22.19
N ARG A 61 -15.54 -18.52 -21.31
CA ARG A 61 -16.81 -17.85 -20.95
C ARG A 61 -16.57 -16.41 -20.48
N GLN A 62 -17.42 -15.49 -20.91
CA GLN A 62 -17.31 -14.11 -20.45
C GLN A 62 -17.66 -14.00 -18.97
N ILE A 63 -17.06 -13.05 -18.26
CA ILE A 63 -17.40 -12.78 -16.86
C ILE A 63 -18.75 -12.05 -16.79
N SER A 64 -19.58 -12.41 -15.82
CA SER A 64 -20.77 -11.67 -15.39
C SER A 64 -20.68 -11.32 -13.90
N TYR A 65 -21.50 -10.37 -13.45
CA TYR A 65 -21.47 -9.86 -12.08
C TYR A 65 -22.86 -9.84 -11.45
N VAL A 66 -22.94 -10.30 -10.21
CA VAL A 66 -24.09 -10.08 -9.32
C VAL A 66 -23.64 -9.11 -8.23
N VAL A 67 -24.11 -7.87 -8.30
CA VAL A 67 -23.83 -6.85 -7.29
C VAL A 67 -24.65 -7.12 -6.04
N ASN A 68 -23.96 -7.42 -4.95
CA ASN A 68 -24.55 -7.56 -3.63
C ASN A 68 -24.27 -6.31 -2.79
N ALA A 69 -25.34 -5.64 -2.38
CA ALA A 69 -25.27 -4.48 -1.50
C ALA A 69 -26.21 -4.65 -0.30
N MET A 70 -25.90 -3.97 0.80
CA MET A 70 -26.72 -3.99 2.02
C MET A 70 -27.14 -2.57 2.39
N VAL A 71 -28.43 -2.40 2.68
CA VAL A 71 -28.98 -1.12 3.12
C VAL A 71 -29.93 -1.34 4.30
N SER A 72 -30.05 -0.34 5.18
CA SER A 72 -31.07 -0.35 6.24
C SER A 72 -32.42 0.06 5.67
N HIS A 73 -33.52 -0.60 6.10
CA HIS A 73 -34.88 -0.16 5.76
C HIS A 73 -35.14 1.31 6.12
N ARG A 74 -34.49 1.82 7.18
CA ARG A 74 -34.59 3.24 7.57
C ARG A 74 -34.03 4.17 6.50
N THR A 75 -32.85 3.83 5.96
CA THR A 75 -32.22 4.62 4.89
C THR A 75 -33.13 4.72 3.66
N LEU A 76 -33.78 3.62 3.28
CA LEU A 76 -34.73 3.63 2.15
C LEU A 76 -36.04 4.35 2.49
N THR A 77 -36.45 4.40 3.76
CA THR A 77 -37.64 5.14 4.20
C THR A 77 -37.35 6.64 4.22
N ASP A 78 -36.19 7.04 4.74
CA ASP A 78 -35.80 8.44 4.95
C ASP A 78 -35.30 9.09 3.65
N SER A 79 -34.77 8.30 2.71
CA SER A 79 -34.17 8.77 1.45
C SER A 79 -34.40 7.75 0.33
N PRO A 80 -35.66 7.56 -0.11
CA PRO A 80 -36.03 6.54 -1.10
C PRO A 80 -35.28 6.68 -2.43
N GLU A 81 -34.93 7.90 -2.82
CA GLU A 81 -34.22 8.18 -4.06
C GLU A 81 -32.77 7.68 -4.08
N LEU A 82 -32.21 7.28 -2.92
CA LEU A 82 -30.87 6.68 -2.84
C LEU A 82 -30.77 5.38 -3.64
N LEU A 83 -31.84 4.58 -3.71
CA LEU A 83 -31.83 3.34 -4.50
C LEU A 83 -31.60 3.66 -5.98
N GLN A 84 -32.34 4.62 -6.54
CA GLN A 84 -32.15 5.02 -7.93
C GLN A 84 -30.74 5.55 -8.20
N ARG A 85 -30.16 6.34 -7.27
CA ARG A 85 -28.79 6.86 -7.40
C ARG A 85 -27.74 5.75 -7.36
N PHE A 86 -27.85 4.82 -6.41
CA PHE A 86 -26.97 3.66 -6.32
C PHE A 86 -27.00 2.85 -7.63
N LEU A 87 -28.20 2.54 -8.12
CA LEU A 87 -28.37 1.78 -9.36
C LEU A 87 -27.80 2.52 -10.57
N HIS A 88 -28.01 3.84 -10.67
CA HIS A 88 -27.40 4.65 -11.71
C HIS A 88 -25.86 4.56 -11.69
N HIS A 89 -25.22 4.61 -10.52
CA HIS A 89 -23.77 4.50 -10.40
C HIS A 89 -23.20 3.09 -10.62
N VAL A 90 -24.00 2.04 -10.43
CA VAL A 90 -23.67 0.68 -10.89
C VAL A 90 -23.64 0.57 -12.42
N GLN A 91 -24.43 1.40 -13.12
CA GLN A 91 -24.52 1.40 -14.58
C GLN A 91 -23.66 2.49 -15.26
N ASP A 92 -23.33 3.56 -14.54
CA ASP A 92 -22.58 4.70 -15.07
C ASP A 92 -21.20 4.28 -15.60
N GLY A 93 -20.90 4.58 -16.86
CA GLY A 93 -19.67 4.16 -17.54
C GLY A 93 -19.55 2.66 -17.82
N LEU A 94 -20.57 1.85 -17.54
CA LEU A 94 -20.57 0.41 -17.83
C LEU A 94 -20.66 0.18 -19.35
N PRO A 95 -19.67 -0.48 -19.99
CA PRO A 95 -19.71 -0.70 -21.43
C PRO A 95 -20.91 -1.53 -21.88
N GLU A 96 -21.42 -1.24 -23.08
CA GLU A 96 -22.61 -1.88 -23.66
C GLU A 96 -22.53 -3.42 -23.65
N ARG A 97 -21.33 -3.97 -23.85
CA ARG A 97 -21.07 -5.42 -23.81
C ARG A 97 -21.45 -6.09 -22.49
N TYR A 98 -21.65 -5.34 -21.40
CA TYR A 98 -22.08 -5.87 -20.09
C TYR A 98 -23.61 -5.83 -19.91
N ARG A 99 -24.39 -5.32 -20.87
CA ARG A 99 -25.84 -5.50 -20.85
C ARG A 99 -26.17 -6.98 -20.87
N GLY A 100 -27.01 -7.42 -19.93
CA GLY A 100 -27.32 -8.85 -19.74
C GLY A 100 -26.22 -9.66 -19.05
N ARG A 101 -25.13 -9.04 -18.57
CA ARG A 101 -24.08 -9.69 -17.77
C ARG A 101 -23.92 -9.08 -16.37
N VAL A 102 -24.83 -8.21 -15.96
CA VAL A 102 -24.84 -7.59 -14.62
C VAL A 102 -26.25 -7.68 -14.04
N GLY A 103 -26.35 -8.17 -12.82
CA GLY A 103 -27.57 -8.12 -12.00
C GLY A 103 -27.26 -7.53 -10.63
N VAL A 104 -28.29 -7.04 -9.93
CA VAL A 104 -28.18 -6.37 -8.64
C VAL A 104 -29.13 -7.01 -7.64
N VAL A 105 -28.61 -7.41 -6.48
CA VAL A 105 -29.40 -7.95 -5.37
C VAL A 105 -29.06 -7.14 -4.12
N VAL A 106 -30.05 -6.39 -3.60
CA VAL A 106 -29.89 -5.52 -2.45
C VAL A 106 -30.59 -6.14 -1.25
N ALA A 107 -29.83 -6.45 -0.19
CA ALA A 107 -30.41 -6.84 1.09
C ALA A 107 -30.92 -5.60 1.84
N VAL A 108 -32.21 -5.58 2.14
CA VAL A 108 -32.84 -4.55 2.96
C VAL A 108 -32.97 -5.06 4.39
N ASN A 109 -32.10 -4.54 5.24
CA ASN A 109 -31.90 -5.02 6.60
C ASN A 109 -32.79 -4.29 7.61
N GLY A 110 -33.22 -5.03 8.62
CA GLY A 110 -33.96 -4.48 9.76
C GLY A 110 -33.78 -5.34 11.00
N GLY A 111 -33.93 -4.72 12.15
CA GLY A 111 -33.71 -5.32 13.46
C GLY A 111 -33.37 -4.21 14.45
N GLU A 112 -33.10 -4.58 15.70
CA GLU A 112 -32.81 -3.60 16.74
C GLU A 112 -31.72 -4.06 17.70
N LYS A 113 -30.99 -3.08 18.23
CA LYS A 113 -30.01 -3.32 19.29
C LYS A 113 -30.75 -3.69 20.56
N SER A 114 -30.59 -4.94 21.01
CA SER A 114 -31.22 -5.45 22.22
C SER A 114 -30.40 -6.61 22.78
N GLY A 115 -30.10 -6.55 24.08
CA GLY A 115 -29.39 -7.60 24.81
C GLY A 115 -30.27 -8.79 25.22
N THR A 116 -31.49 -8.90 24.68
CA THR A 116 -32.41 -9.98 25.03
C THR A 116 -31.84 -11.34 24.64
N LYS A 117 -31.97 -12.30 25.56
CA LYS A 117 -31.64 -13.71 25.32
C LYS A 117 -32.88 -14.57 25.08
N SER A 118 -34.08 -14.01 25.20
CA SER A 118 -35.34 -14.75 25.01
C SER A 118 -35.59 -14.98 23.51
N GLU A 119 -35.61 -16.24 23.09
CA GLU A 119 -35.90 -16.62 21.68
C GLU A 119 -37.27 -16.16 21.22
N ALA A 120 -38.30 -16.25 22.08
CA ALA A 120 -39.63 -15.74 21.77
C ALA A 120 -39.61 -14.23 21.48
N LEU A 121 -38.90 -13.44 22.31
CA LEU A 121 -38.79 -12.00 22.10
C LEU A 121 -37.95 -11.67 20.86
N LYS A 122 -36.90 -12.45 20.55
CA LYS A 122 -36.14 -12.30 19.30
C LYS A 122 -37.04 -12.53 18.09
N ALA A 123 -37.84 -13.60 18.10
CA ALA A 123 -38.78 -13.91 17.02
C ALA A 123 -39.80 -12.79 16.82
N THR A 124 -40.41 -12.25 17.89
CA THR A 124 -41.33 -11.11 17.80
C THR A 124 -40.65 -9.88 17.17
N LYS A 125 -39.47 -9.50 17.66
CA LYS A 125 -38.72 -8.34 17.14
C LYS A 125 -38.29 -8.53 15.68
N ARG A 126 -37.94 -9.76 15.29
CA ARG A 126 -37.60 -10.14 13.92
C ARG A 126 -38.82 -10.01 13.00
N ALA A 127 -40.00 -10.44 13.45
CA ALA A 127 -41.25 -10.29 12.70
C ALA A 127 -41.66 -8.82 12.52
N GLU A 128 -41.53 -7.99 13.56
CA GLU A 128 -41.75 -6.54 13.45
C GLU A 128 -40.77 -5.86 12.48
N ALA A 129 -39.50 -6.29 12.50
CA ALA A 129 -38.51 -5.82 11.54
C ALA A 129 -38.89 -6.21 10.11
N ALA A 130 -39.36 -7.44 9.89
CA ALA A 130 -39.82 -7.90 8.58
C ALA A 130 -40.95 -7.02 8.02
N VAL A 131 -41.93 -6.62 8.85
CA VAL A 131 -43.03 -5.72 8.44
C VAL A 131 -42.49 -4.35 8.02
N ARG A 132 -41.58 -3.76 8.79
CA ARG A 132 -40.97 -2.46 8.47
C ARG A 132 -40.11 -2.52 7.20
N ILE A 133 -39.37 -3.61 7.01
CA ILE A 133 -38.59 -3.83 5.79
C ILE A 133 -39.53 -3.92 4.60
N HIS A 134 -40.57 -4.75 4.68
CA HIS A 134 -41.52 -4.92 3.58
C HIS A 134 -42.14 -3.58 3.16
N ALA A 135 -42.60 -2.77 4.12
CA ALA A 135 -43.15 -1.45 3.84
C ALA A 135 -42.14 -0.53 3.10
N ALA A 136 -40.87 -0.51 3.54
CA ALA A 136 -39.82 0.27 2.90
C ALA A 136 -39.51 -0.22 1.48
N VAL A 137 -39.44 -1.54 1.28
CA VAL A 137 -39.19 -2.14 -0.04
C VAL A 137 -40.32 -1.81 -1.01
N THR A 138 -41.58 -1.99 -0.61
CA THR A 138 -42.74 -1.66 -1.45
C THR A 138 -42.76 -0.20 -1.85
N ALA A 139 -42.47 0.71 -0.91
CA ALA A 139 -42.48 2.14 -1.16
C ALA A 139 -41.40 2.55 -2.16
N VAL A 140 -40.17 2.03 -2.02
CA VAL A 140 -39.07 2.40 -2.93
C VAL A 140 -39.20 1.72 -4.29
N ALA A 141 -39.66 0.47 -4.34
CA ALA A 141 -39.83 -0.27 -5.58
C ALA A 141 -40.82 0.42 -6.53
N ALA A 142 -41.89 1.01 -6.00
CA ALA A 142 -42.87 1.75 -6.79
C ALA A 142 -42.30 3.00 -7.50
N GLY A 143 -41.22 3.57 -6.98
CA GLY A 143 -40.59 4.79 -7.52
C GLY A 143 -39.26 4.57 -8.24
N THR A 144 -38.81 3.31 -8.39
CA THR A 144 -37.50 2.98 -8.95
C THR A 144 -37.65 2.39 -10.35
N SER A 145 -36.97 2.97 -11.34
CA SER A 145 -36.88 2.42 -12.69
C SER A 145 -35.42 2.06 -12.99
N PHE A 146 -35.18 0.81 -13.39
CA PHE A 146 -33.83 0.35 -13.65
C PHE A 146 -33.79 -0.76 -14.70
N SER A 147 -32.89 -0.61 -15.67
CA SER A 147 -32.78 -1.51 -16.82
C SER A 147 -32.07 -2.82 -16.52
N LEU A 148 -31.22 -2.87 -15.49
CA LEU A 148 -30.56 -4.12 -15.11
C LEU A 148 -31.49 -4.97 -14.23
N PRO A 149 -31.34 -6.30 -14.25
CA PRO A 149 -31.93 -7.20 -13.25
C PRO A 149 -31.74 -6.67 -11.82
N LEU A 150 -32.83 -6.39 -11.10
CA LEU A 150 -32.84 -5.94 -9.72
C LEU A 150 -33.72 -6.84 -8.85
N ALA A 151 -33.17 -7.27 -7.71
CA ALA A 151 -33.91 -7.86 -6.61
C ALA A 151 -33.66 -7.10 -5.29
N LEU A 152 -34.73 -6.78 -4.55
CA LEU A 152 -34.69 -6.25 -3.20
C LEU A 152 -35.12 -7.36 -2.23
N VAL A 153 -34.17 -7.82 -1.41
CA VAL A 153 -34.32 -8.99 -0.56
C VAL A 153 -34.50 -8.56 0.89
N PRO A 154 -35.65 -8.84 1.53
CA PRO A 154 -35.81 -8.53 2.94
C PRO A 154 -34.91 -9.41 3.81
N THR A 155 -34.15 -8.78 4.70
CA THR A 155 -33.22 -9.48 5.61
C THR A 155 -33.51 -9.07 7.06
N PRO A 156 -34.57 -9.62 7.69
CA PRO A 156 -34.85 -9.35 9.09
C PRO A 156 -33.85 -10.09 9.98
N LEU A 157 -33.09 -9.33 10.76
CA LEU A 157 -32.02 -9.84 11.61
C LEU A 157 -32.48 -9.98 13.05
N ASP A 158 -31.85 -10.92 13.75
CA ASP A 158 -32.03 -11.06 15.19
C ASP A 158 -31.54 -9.82 15.95
N PRO A 159 -32.16 -9.51 17.10
CA PRO A 159 -31.68 -8.42 17.92
C PRO A 159 -30.23 -8.68 18.37
N TRP A 160 -29.38 -7.66 18.24
CA TRP A 160 -27.96 -7.76 18.54
C TRP A 160 -27.58 -6.95 19.80
N PRO A 161 -26.62 -7.43 20.62
CA PRO A 161 -26.32 -6.79 21.89
C PRO A 161 -25.56 -5.47 21.75
N ASP A 162 -24.71 -5.31 20.72
CA ASP A 162 -23.85 -4.14 20.61
C ASP A 162 -23.73 -3.55 19.20
N LYS A 163 -23.07 -4.28 18.28
CA LYS A 163 -22.81 -3.85 16.91
C LYS A 163 -23.70 -4.61 15.93
N PHE A 164 -24.00 -3.97 14.81
CA PHE A 164 -24.71 -4.60 13.70
C PHE A 164 -23.94 -5.84 13.23
N PRO A 165 -24.60 -7.00 13.07
CA PRO A 165 -23.95 -8.27 12.70
C PRO A 165 -23.77 -8.35 11.18
N TYR A 166 -22.82 -7.56 10.66
CA TYR A 166 -22.58 -7.41 9.23
C TYR A 166 -22.40 -8.76 8.50
N GLY A 167 -21.64 -9.70 9.05
CA GLY A 167 -21.39 -10.98 8.38
C GLY A 167 -22.60 -11.91 8.37
N THR A 168 -23.42 -11.86 9.41
CA THR A 168 -24.73 -12.53 9.41
C THR A 168 -25.63 -11.96 8.31
N ALA A 169 -25.69 -10.63 8.17
CA ALA A 169 -26.47 -9.98 7.13
C ALA A 169 -25.97 -10.32 5.71
N ARG A 170 -24.65 -10.29 5.47
CA ARG A 170 -24.07 -10.70 4.19
C ARG A 170 -24.31 -12.16 3.87
N ASN A 171 -24.17 -13.05 4.85
CA ASN A 171 -24.46 -14.46 4.63
C ASN A 171 -25.92 -14.71 4.30
N ALA A 172 -26.84 -14.00 4.96
CA ALA A 172 -28.27 -14.09 4.65
C ALA A 172 -28.56 -13.68 3.20
N LEU A 173 -27.91 -12.62 2.70
CA LEU A 173 -27.97 -12.23 1.29
C LEU A 173 -27.34 -13.29 0.37
N LEU A 174 -26.14 -13.76 0.71
CA LEU A 174 -25.38 -14.72 -0.10
C LEU A 174 -26.16 -16.00 -0.40
N VAL A 175 -26.84 -16.54 0.62
CA VAL A 175 -27.58 -17.81 0.50
C VAL A 175 -29.05 -17.61 0.11
N ASN A 176 -29.48 -16.37 -0.10
CA ASN A 176 -30.86 -16.10 -0.51
C ASN A 176 -31.14 -16.63 -1.92
N ASP A 177 -32.37 -17.11 -2.13
CA ASP A 177 -32.85 -17.65 -3.41
C ASP A 177 -32.60 -16.71 -4.59
N ALA A 178 -32.85 -15.40 -4.44
CA ALA A 178 -32.63 -14.44 -5.53
C ALA A 178 -31.15 -14.41 -5.95
N ASN A 179 -30.23 -14.37 -4.98
CA ASN A 179 -28.80 -14.39 -5.28
C ASN A 179 -28.38 -15.72 -5.93
N ARG A 180 -28.83 -16.87 -5.39
CA ARG A 180 -28.52 -18.19 -5.96
C ARG A 180 -29.04 -18.34 -7.39
N GLN A 181 -30.27 -17.91 -7.65
CA GLN A 181 -30.84 -17.96 -8.97
C GLN A 181 -30.16 -17.03 -9.96
N ALA A 182 -29.79 -15.82 -9.57
CA ALA A 182 -29.06 -14.92 -10.45
C ALA A 182 -27.72 -15.54 -10.90
N LEU A 183 -27.00 -16.19 -9.96
CA LEU A 183 -25.77 -16.91 -10.26
C LEU A 183 -26.03 -18.07 -11.24
N HIS A 184 -26.99 -18.95 -10.95
CA HIS A 184 -27.37 -20.06 -11.83
C HIS A 184 -27.81 -19.59 -13.22
N ALA A 185 -28.64 -18.56 -13.29
CA ALA A 185 -29.11 -17.98 -14.55
C ALA A 185 -27.96 -17.51 -15.44
N PHE A 186 -26.96 -16.83 -14.86
CA PHE A 186 -25.79 -16.39 -15.61
C PHE A 186 -24.94 -17.56 -16.12
N MET A 187 -24.75 -18.60 -15.30
CA MET A 187 -24.05 -19.81 -15.77
C MET A 187 -24.80 -20.53 -16.88
N ASP A 188 -26.14 -20.60 -16.78
CA ASP A 188 -26.99 -21.21 -17.80
C ASP A 188 -27.04 -20.39 -19.10
N GLN A 189 -26.78 -19.08 -19.03
CA GLN A 189 -26.57 -18.19 -20.18
C GLN A 189 -25.14 -18.24 -20.74
N GLY A 190 -24.26 -19.10 -20.19
CA GLY A 190 -22.90 -19.29 -20.71
C GLY A 190 -21.88 -18.25 -20.23
N SER A 191 -22.11 -17.57 -19.10
CA SER A 191 -21.12 -16.70 -18.47
C SER A 191 -20.56 -17.28 -17.17
N HIS A 192 -19.50 -16.67 -16.65
CA HIS A 192 -18.90 -17.02 -15.35
C HIS A 192 -19.22 -15.94 -14.32
N PRO A 193 -20.16 -16.17 -13.38
CA PRO A 193 -20.60 -15.11 -12.47
C PRO A 193 -19.64 -14.92 -11.30
N TYR A 194 -19.43 -13.65 -10.94
CA TYR A 194 -18.84 -13.21 -9.69
C TYR A 194 -19.85 -12.42 -8.87
N VAL A 195 -19.84 -12.60 -7.55
CA VAL A 195 -20.55 -11.73 -6.62
C VAL A 195 -19.66 -10.54 -6.29
N ALA A 196 -20.11 -9.32 -6.61
CA ALA A 196 -19.42 -8.08 -6.27
C ALA A 196 -20.05 -7.48 -4.99
N PHE A 197 -19.31 -7.46 -3.88
CA PHE A 197 -19.76 -6.88 -2.62
C PHE A 197 -19.49 -5.38 -2.60
N MET A 198 -20.55 -4.59 -2.79
CA MET A 198 -20.48 -3.14 -2.87
C MET A 198 -21.14 -2.47 -1.66
N ASP A 199 -20.57 -1.35 -1.26
CA ASP A 199 -21.24 -0.43 -0.35
C ASP A 199 -22.46 0.16 -1.04
N PHE A 200 -23.56 0.31 -0.31
CA PHE A 200 -24.76 1.00 -0.79
C PHE A 200 -24.51 2.51 -0.72
N ASP A 201 -23.80 3.02 -1.71
CA ASP A 201 -23.48 4.44 -1.88
C ASP A 201 -23.73 4.89 -3.33
N ASP A 202 -23.68 6.19 -3.56
CA ASP A 202 -23.89 6.83 -4.86
C ASP A 202 -22.55 7.34 -5.45
N TYR A 203 -21.43 6.67 -5.18
CA TYR A 203 -20.14 6.99 -5.79
C TYR A 203 -19.92 6.16 -7.08
N PRO A 204 -19.29 6.72 -8.12
CA PRO A 204 -19.00 5.98 -9.35
C PRO A 204 -18.05 4.80 -9.10
N HIS A 205 -18.33 3.64 -9.69
CA HIS A 205 -17.47 2.46 -9.58
C HIS A 205 -16.40 2.43 -10.69
N HIS A 206 -15.73 3.56 -10.88
CA HIS A 206 -14.66 3.73 -11.86
C HIS A 206 -13.29 3.58 -11.20
N ALA A 207 -12.38 2.98 -11.94
CA ALA A 207 -10.97 2.93 -11.66
C ALA A 207 -10.30 4.32 -11.82
N PRO A 208 -9.04 4.50 -11.40
CA PRO A 208 -8.37 5.80 -11.50
C PRO A 208 -8.24 6.34 -12.93
N ASP A 209 -8.24 5.45 -13.93
CA ASP A 209 -8.21 5.77 -15.36
C ASP A 209 -9.59 6.10 -15.95
N GLY A 210 -10.67 6.01 -15.14
CA GLY A 210 -12.05 6.21 -15.57
C GLY A 210 -12.73 4.94 -16.11
N THR A 211 -12.03 3.82 -16.25
CA THR A 211 -12.61 2.56 -16.69
C THR A 211 -13.56 2.01 -15.63
N HIS A 212 -14.73 1.50 -16.02
CA HIS A 212 -15.62 0.81 -15.08
C HIS A 212 -14.92 -0.42 -14.48
N VAL A 213 -15.00 -0.64 -13.16
CA VAL A 213 -14.24 -1.68 -12.46
C VAL A 213 -14.47 -3.09 -13.01
N PHE A 214 -15.69 -3.40 -13.45
CA PHE A 214 -16.01 -4.67 -14.11
C PHE A 214 -15.23 -4.85 -15.42
N ALA A 215 -15.13 -3.80 -16.23
CA ALA A 215 -14.40 -3.83 -17.48
C ALA A 215 -12.90 -3.95 -17.25
N GLN A 216 -12.38 -3.25 -16.24
CA GLN A 216 -10.98 -3.34 -15.85
C GLN A 216 -10.59 -4.75 -15.40
N LEU A 217 -11.39 -5.37 -14.52
CA LEU A 217 -11.14 -6.73 -14.05
C LEU A 217 -11.26 -7.77 -15.17
N ASP A 218 -12.28 -7.67 -16.02
CA ASP A 218 -12.44 -8.56 -17.18
C ASP A 218 -11.24 -8.46 -18.14
N ARG A 219 -10.73 -7.25 -18.40
CA ARG A 219 -9.51 -7.03 -19.21
C ARG A 219 -8.28 -7.70 -18.59
N GLN A 220 -8.10 -7.59 -17.28
CA GLN A 220 -6.93 -8.16 -16.58
C GLN A 220 -6.94 -9.69 -16.50
N LEU A 221 -8.12 -10.31 -16.59
CA LEU A 221 -8.28 -11.77 -16.48
C LEU A 221 -8.31 -12.48 -17.85
N ARG A 222 -8.33 -11.71 -18.94
CA ARG A 222 -8.21 -12.22 -20.31
C ARG A 222 -6.79 -12.01 -20.81
N PHE A 223 -6.30 -12.97 -21.59
CA PHE A 223 -5.00 -12.89 -22.24
C PHE A 223 -5.10 -12.50 -23.72
N ASP A 224 -6.32 -12.36 -24.26
CA ASP A 224 -6.55 -12.36 -25.71
C ASP A 224 -6.76 -10.98 -26.36
N GLU A 225 -6.66 -9.87 -25.63
CA GLU A 225 -6.92 -8.53 -26.21
C GLU A 225 -5.93 -7.46 -25.70
N ALA A 226 -4.72 -7.45 -26.25
CA ALA A 226 -4.13 -6.17 -26.63
C ALA A 226 -5.00 -5.63 -27.76
N GLU A 227 -6.01 -4.82 -27.43
CA GLU A 227 -6.99 -4.29 -28.39
C GLU A 227 -6.26 -3.66 -29.59
N GLU A 228 -6.34 -4.30 -30.76
CA GLU A 228 -6.20 -3.61 -32.04
C GLU A 228 -7.39 -2.64 -32.18
N GLY A 229 -7.20 -1.39 -31.72
CA GLY A 229 -8.01 -0.25 -32.17
C GLY A 229 -8.90 0.43 -31.13
N ASP A 230 -8.30 1.31 -30.33
CA ASP A 230 -8.60 2.75 -30.38
C ASP A 230 -7.36 3.48 -29.86
N GLY A 231 -6.88 4.49 -30.59
CA GLY A 231 -5.55 5.09 -30.43
C GLY A 231 -5.30 5.85 -29.12
N VAL A 232 -5.25 5.13 -28.00
CA VAL A 232 -4.72 5.62 -26.73
C VAL A 232 -3.60 4.69 -26.29
N ASP A 233 -2.38 5.15 -26.55
CA ASP A 233 -1.12 4.53 -26.15
C ASP A 233 -1.04 4.45 -24.61
N HIS A 234 -1.47 3.32 -24.06
CA HIS A 234 -1.27 2.99 -22.65
C HIS A 234 -0.09 2.04 -22.54
N GLY A 235 1.07 2.63 -22.26
CA GLY A 235 2.36 1.96 -22.13
C GLY A 235 2.31 0.70 -21.26
N ASP A 236 2.69 -0.40 -21.89
CA ASP A 236 2.79 -1.75 -21.35
C ASP A 236 3.84 -1.80 -20.21
N ALA A 237 3.37 -1.83 -18.96
CA ALA A 237 4.22 -1.66 -17.77
C ALA A 237 4.90 -2.95 -17.27
N ASN A 238 4.94 -4.04 -18.05
CA ASN A 238 5.46 -5.34 -17.55
C ASN A 238 6.48 -6.07 -18.45
N ALA A 239 7.04 -5.44 -19.47
CA ALA A 239 8.03 -6.08 -20.34
C ALA A 239 9.41 -5.38 -20.29
N GLU A 240 10.15 -5.52 -19.18
CA GLU A 240 11.55 -5.06 -19.12
C GLU A 240 12.47 -6.16 -18.59
N PHE A 241 12.62 -7.27 -19.33
CA PHE A 241 13.81 -8.15 -19.30
C PHE A 241 14.02 -8.95 -20.60
N ALA A 242 13.53 -8.48 -21.75
CA ALA A 242 13.98 -8.99 -23.05
C ALA A 242 15.21 -8.18 -23.50
N VAL A 243 16.37 -8.83 -23.47
CA VAL A 243 17.63 -8.29 -24.02
C VAL A 243 17.41 -7.95 -25.50
N PRO A 244 17.83 -6.78 -26.01
CA PRO A 244 17.80 -6.53 -27.44
C PRO A 244 18.88 -7.40 -28.09
N LEU A 245 18.47 -8.48 -28.75
CA LEU A 245 19.29 -9.13 -29.77
C LEU A 245 19.30 -8.19 -30.98
N THR A 246 20.25 -7.25 -30.98
CA THR A 246 20.65 -6.54 -32.18
C THR A 246 21.49 -7.51 -33.02
N ASP A 247 20.90 -8.05 -34.07
CA ASP A 247 21.54 -8.29 -35.37
C ASP A 247 20.44 -8.62 -36.39
N GLU A 248 20.49 -7.94 -37.55
CA GLU A 248 19.53 -8.06 -38.65
C GLU A 248 19.32 -9.53 -39.08
N PRO A 249 18.07 -10.02 -39.19
CA PRO A 249 17.82 -11.40 -39.58
C PRO A 249 18.04 -11.55 -41.09
N THR A 250 19.13 -12.23 -41.47
CA THR A 250 19.30 -12.71 -42.86
C THR A 250 18.34 -13.88 -43.14
N GLU A 251 17.83 -13.92 -44.37
CA GLU A 251 16.82 -14.83 -44.95
C GLU A 251 17.13 -16.35 -44.92
N ARG A 252 18.03 -16.83 -44.06
CA ARG A 252 18.51 -18.23 -44.01
C ARG A 252 18.24 -19.03 -42.74
N ASP A 253 17.52 -18.50 -41.75
CA ASP A 253 17.25 -19.22 -40.49
C ASP A 253 15.84 -19.83 -40.37
N PHE A 254 15.24 -20.25 -41.48
CA PHE A 254 14.05 -21.11 -41.43
C PHE A 254 14.44 -22.57 -41.17
N ARG A 255 14.70 -22.89 -39.90
CA ARG A 255 14.62 -24.26 -39.41
C ARG A 255 13.22 -24.50 -38.80
N PRO A 256 12.53 -25.60 -39.13
CA PRO A 256 11.33 -26.00 -38.39
C PRO A 256 11.66 -26.29 -36.93
N LEU A 257 10.86 -25.70 -36.04
CA LEU A 257 10.97 -25.82 -34.59
C LEU A 257 10.75 -27.28 -34.13
N SER A 258 11.46 -27.68 -33.09
CA SER A 258 11.27 -28.98 -32.44
C SER A 258 9.94 -29.02 -31.65
N PRO A 259 9.38 -30.21 -31.36
CA PRO A 259 8.19 -30.35 -30.52
C PRO A 259 8.31 -29.70 -29.12
N GLN A 260 9.53 -29.55 -28.59
CA GLN A 260 9.80 -28.88 -27.31
C GLN A 260 9.78 -27.35 -27.45
N GLU A 261 10.19 -26.81 -28.60
CA GLU A 261 10.07 -25.38 -28.91
C GLU A 261 8.63 -25.01 -29.27
N ILE A 262 7.89 -25.92 -29.90
CA ILE A 262 6.43 -25.80 -30.13
C ILE A 262 5.66 -25.82 -28.80
N ALA A 263 6.10 -26.64 -27.83
CA ALA A 263 5.53 -26.67 -26.48
C ALA A 263 5.95 -25.47 -25.61
N ALA A 264 6.99 -24.72 -26.01
CA ALA A 264 7.49 -23.54 -25.30
C ALA A 264 6.97 -22.22 -25.91
N GLN A 265 6.23 -22.25 -27.01
CA GLN A 265 5.49 -21.09 -27.47
C GLN A 265 4.29 -20.85 -26.54
N PRO A 266 4.01 -19.60 -26.12
CA PRO A 266 2.77 -19.31 -25.42
C PRO A 266 1.61 -19.77 -26.33
N PRO A 267 0.66 -20.57 -25.83
CA PRO A 267 -0.49 -20.97 -26.63
C PRO A 267 -1.18 -19.69 -27.11
N ALA A 268 -1.53 -19.65 -28.40
CA ALA A 268 -2.11 -18.48 -29.05
C ALA A 268 -3.45 -18.01 -28.48
N ASN A 269 -3.97 -18.65 -27.43
CA ASN A 269 -5.01 -18.15 -26.53
C ASN A 269 -4.73 -18.77 -25.14
N LEU A 270 -4.15 -18.01 -24.21
CA LEU A 270 -4.03 -18.50 -22.84
C LEU A 270 -5.44 -18.56 -22.23
N PRO A 271 -5.83 -19.67 -21.59
CA PRO A 271 -7.17 -19.78 -21.00
C PRO A 271 -7.38 -18.64 -19.99
N PRO A 272 -8.57 -18.03 -19.94
CA PRO A 272 -8.79 -16.89 -19.08
C PRO A 272 -8.74 -17.29 -17.61
N LEU A 273 -8.25 -16.39 -16.77
CA LEU A 273 -8.16 -16.63 -15.34
C LEU A 273 -9.54 -16.63 -14.70
N ARG A 274 -9.70 -17.49 -13.68
CA ARG A 274 -10.88 -17.51 -12.82
C ARG A 274 -10.41 -17.46 -11.38
N PRO A 275 -10.06 -16.31 -10.78
CA PRO A 275 -9.73 -16.25 -9.36
C PRO A 275 -10.93 -16.60 -8.48
N TYR A 276 -10.73 -17.14 -7.27
CA TYR A 276 -11.82 -17.29 -6.29
C TYR A 276 -12.21 -15.93 -5.72
N LEU A 277 -11.24 -15.02 -5.65
CA LEU A 277 -11.45 -13.67 -5.17
C LEU A 277 -10.66 -12.68 -6.00
N MET A 278 -11.33 -11.61 -6.42
CA MET A 278 -10.68 -10.40 -6.89
C MET A 278 -10.86 -9.31 -5.85
N SER A 279 -9.84 -8.47 -5.65
CA SER A 279 -9.97 -7.33 -4.77
C SER A 279 -9.20 -6.10 -5.24
N GLY A 280 -9.79 -4.95 -4.96
CA GLY A 280 -9.26 -3.64 -5.22
C GLY A 280 -9.28 -2.75 -3.98
N GLY A 281 -8.69 -1.55 -4.09
CA GLY A 281 -8.63 -0.59 -3.00
C GLY A 281 -9.63 0.54 -3.17
N TYR A 282 -9.35 1.71 -2.63
CA TYR A 282 -10.17 2.90 -2.83
C TYR A 282 -9.28 4.11 -3.01
N PHE A 283 -9.79 5.12 -3.72
CA PHE A 283 -9.07 6.38 -3.90
C PHE A 283 -9.99 7.57 -3.68
N THR A 284 -9.39 8.71 -3.32
CA THR A 284 -10.14 9.94 -3.12
C THR A 284 -10.62 10.51 -4.45
N PRO A 285 -11.84 11.07 -4.53
CA PRO A 285 -12.37 11.61 -5.77
C PRO A 285 -11.43 12.63 -6.43
N VAL A 286 -11.25 12.52 -7.74
CA VAL A 286 -10.38 13.41 -8.53
C VAL A 286 -11.16 14.58 -9.14
N THR A 287 -12.45 14.38 -9.44
CA THR A 287 -13.32 15.38 -10.07
C THR A 287 -13.74 16.48 -9.08
N PRO A 288 -13.97 17.72 -9.54
CA PRO A 288 -14.44 18.81 -8.67
C PRO A 288 -15.74 18.47 -7.93
N GLU A 289 -16.68 17.82 -8.62
CA GLU A 289 -17.96 17.40 -8.04
C GLU A 289 -17.78 16.34 -6.95
N GLY A 290 -17.00 15.28 -7.22
CA GLY A 290 -16.73 14.24 -6.23
C GLY A 290 -16.00 14.77 -5.00
N LYS A 291 -15.08 15.73 -5.17
CA LYS A 291 -14.40 16.43 -4.06
C LYS A 291 -15.39 17.23 -3.21
N ALA A 292 -16.25 18.02 -3.85
CA ALA A 292 -17.27 18.80 -3.16
C ALA A 292 -18.25 17.89 -2.40
N ARG A 293 -18.62 16.76 -3.01
CA ARG A 293 -19.48 15.76 -2.41
C ARG A 293 -18.88 15.11 -1.17
N LEU A 294 -17.63 14.64 -1.25
CA LEU A 294 -16.91 14.09 -0.10
C LEU A 294 -16.89 15.07 1.09
N LEU A 295 -16.70 16.36 0.84
CA LEU A 295 -16.73 17.39 1.89
C LEU A 295 -18.12 17.58 2.49
N ARG A 296 -19.17 17.62 1.66
CA ARG A 296 -20.57 17.72 2.13
C ARG A 296 -20.96 16.53 3.01
N ASP A 297 -20.67 15.33 2.54
CA ASP A 297 -21.00 14.08 3.25
C ASP A 297 -20.20 13.99 4.56
N THR A 298 -18.93 14.41 4.52
CA THR A 298 -18.08 14.51 5.73
C THR A 298 -18.67 15.50 6.73
N ALA A 299 -19.15 16.66 6.27
CA ALA A 299 -19.75 17.66 7.15
C ALA A 299 -20.99 17.12 7.86
N THR A 300 -21.85 16.36 7.15
CA THR A 300 -22.99 15.67 7.74
C THR A 300 -22.54 14.68 8.83
N ARG A 301 -21.58 13.81 8.51
CA ARG A 301 -21.06 12.82 9.48
C ARG A 301 -20.34 13.44 10.68
N VAL A 302 -19.66 14.57 10.50
CA VAL A 302 -19.03 15.30 11.61
C VAL A 302 -20.08 15.89 12.53
N ARG A 303 -21.19 16.44 12.00
CA ARG A 303 -22.33 16.92 12.80
C ARG A 303 -22.93 15.77 13.60
N GLU A 304 -23.27 14.65 12.96
CA GLU A 304 -23.81 13.45 13.62
C GLU A 304 -22.90 12.99 14.77
N LYS A 305 -21.58 12.90 14.54
CA LYS A 305 -20.63 12.52 15.59
C LYS A 305 -20.53 13.54 16.73
N ASN A 306 -20.69 14.82 16.44
CA ASN A 306 -20.74 15.86 17.48
C ASN A 306 -22.02 15.70 18.32
N ASP A 307 -23.16 15.45 17.68
CA ASP A 307 -24.45 15.24 18.34
C ASP A 307 -24.43 13.97 19.20
N GLU A 308 -23.87 12.87 18.68
CA GLU A 308 -23.63 11.64 19.44
C GLU A 308 -22.71 11.87 20.63
N ALA A 309 -21.62 12.63 20.45
CA ALA A 309 -20.68 12.93 21.53
C ALA A 309 -21.33 13.82 22.60
N ALA A 310 -22.17 14.77 22.20
CA ALA A 310 -22.96 15.60 23.11
C ALA A 310 -23.98 14.75 23.89
N ALA A 311 -24.77 13.91 23.22
CA ALA A 311 -25.73 13.02 23.88
C ALA A 311 -25.04 12.03 24.84
N ALA A 312 -23.90 11.47 24.44
CA ALA A 312 -23.10 10.60 25.32
C ALA A 312 -22.51 11.35 26.52
N TYR A 313 -22.18 12.62 26.36
CA TYR A 313 -21.75 13.48 27.46
C TYR A 313 -22.89 13.75 28.43
N GLU A 314 -24.06 14.18 27.95
CA GLU A 314 -25.24 14.43 28.78
C GLU A 314 -25.65 13.18 29.56
N LYS A 315 -25.61 11.99 28.91
CA LYS A 315 -25.86 10.73 29.61
C LYS A 315 -24.85 10.47 30.74
N ARG A 316 -23.56 10.68 30.48
CA ARG A 316 -22.52 10.49 31.51
C ARG A 316 -22.64 11.49 32.64
N LEU A 317 -23.05 12.73 32.34
CA LEU A 317 -23.28 13.77 33.34
C LEU A 317 -24.45 13.37 34.24
N ALA A 318 -25.58 12.94 33.66
CA ALA A 318 -26.73 12.46 34.42
C ALA A 318 -26.39 11.20 35.26
N ASP A 319 -25.61 10.26 34.72
CA ASP A 319 -25.15 9.08 35.47
C ASP A 319 -24.21 9.47 36.62
N PHE A 320 -23.33 10.46 36.41
CA PHE A 320 -22.44 11.01 37.42
C PHE A 320 -23.21 11.72 38.54
N GLU A 321 -24.18 12.57 38.21
CA GLU A 321 -25.04 13.28 39.18
C GLU A 321 -25.86 12.29 40.03
N LYS A 322 -26.42 11.26 39.41
CA LYS A 322 -27.11 10.16 40.13
C LYS A 322 -26.16 9.40 41.04
N GLY A 323 -24.93 9.15 40.60
CA GLY A 323 -23.88 8.50 41.38
C GLY A 323 -23.45 9.32 42.61
N GLN A 324 -23.30 10.64 42.45
CA GLN A 324 -22.97 11.54 43.56
C GLN A 324 -24.09 11.60 44.61
N ALA A 325 -25.37 11.61 44.18
CA ALA A 325 -26.50 11.55 45.11
C ALA A 325 -26.51 10.26 45.96
N ALA A 326 -25.98 9.15 45.43
CA ALA A 326 -25.86 7.87 46.15
C ALA A 326 -24.58 7.74 47.01
N GLN A 327 -23.57 8.61 46.81
CA GLN A 327 -22.23 8.51 47.42
C GLN A 327 -21.94 9.61 48.47
N GLN A 328 -22.95 10.31 49.00
CA GLN A 328 -22.79 11.40 49.98
C GLN A 328 -21.95 11.08 51.24
N ASN A 329 -21.54 9.83 51.48
CA ASN A 329 -20.71 9.40 52.62
C ASN A 329 -19.30 8.87 52.27
N GLN A 330 -18.78 9.02 51.04
CA GLN A 330 -17.41 8.58 50.68
C GLN A 330 -16.51 9.76 50.25
N GLU A 331 -15.37 9.93 50.93
CA GLU A 331 -14.42 11.06 50.80
C GLU A 331 -13.62 11.15 49.48
N THR A 332 -13.90 10.32 48.48
CA THR A 332 -13.23 10.41 47.18
C THR A 332 -14.15 11.04 46.13
N ALA A 333 -14.11 12.37 46.04
CA ALA A 333 -14.83 13.11 45.02
C ALA A 333 -14.32 12.70 43.61
N GLN A 334 -15.17 12.03 42.84
CA GLN A 334 -14.91 11.84 41.41
C GLN A 334 -15.09 13.17 40.70
N GLU A 335 -14.18 13.50 39.78
CA GLU A 335 -14.30 14.70 38.94
C GLU A 335 -15.45 14.54 37.93
N PRO A 336 -16.19 15.63 37.62
CA PRO A 336 -17.25 15.60 36.63
C PRO A 336 -16.70 15.27 35.23
N PRO A 337 -17.50 14.63 34.36
CA PRO A 337 -17.09 14.39 32.99
C PRO A 337 -16.80 15.72 32.26
N VAL A 338 -15.78 15.73 31.40
CA VAL A 338 -15.41 16.90 30.58
C VAL A 338 -16.26 16.92 29.30
N ARG A 339 -16.85 18.09 28.98
CA ARG A 339 -17.63 18.28 27.75
C ARG A 339 -16.73 18.18 26.51
N PRO A 340 -17.10 17.38 25.49
CA PRO A 340 -16.31 17.29 24.28
C PRO A 340 -16.36 18.61 23.49
N THR A 341 -15.21 19.06 22.97
CA THR A 341 -15.16 20.21 22.05
C THR A 341 -15.81 19.83 20.72
N PRO A 342 -16.79 20.61 20.21
CA PRO A 342 -17.37 20.39 18.89
C PRO A 342 -16.29 20.46 17.80
N ARG A 343 -16.36 19.54 16.83
CA ARG A 343 -15.42 19.50 15.71
C ARG A 343 -16.00 20.19 14.49
N THR A 344 -15.15 20.83 13.70
CA THR A 344 -15.52 21.45 12.43
C THR A 344 -15.09 20.57 11.26
N SER A 345 -15.96 20.43 10.26
CA SER A 345 -15.59 19.84 8.99
C SER A 345 -14.85 20.88 8.14
N PRO A 346 -13.80 20.48 7.40
CA PRO A 346 -13.21 21.32 6.36
C PRO A 346 -14.25 21.67 5.29
N ASN A 347 -14.18 22.91 4.79
CA ASN A 347 -15.03 23.40 3.69
C ASN A 347 -14.28 23.43 2.34
N ASP A 348 -12.97 23.16 2.35
CA ASP A 348 -12.10 23.18 1.17
C ASP A 348 -11.29 21.87 1.10
N PHE A 349 -11.16 21.34 -0.11
CA PHE A 349 -10.39 20.12 -0.38
C PHE A 349 -8.88 20.34 -0.22
N ASN A 350 -8.41 21.58 -0.39
CA ASN A 350 -7.02 21.97 -0.15
C ASN A 350 -6.72 22.20 1.33
N HIS A 351 -7.71 22.06 2.22
CA HIS A 351 -7.49 22.15 3.65
C HIS A 351 -6.45 21.11 4.09
N ARG A 352 -5.50 21.54 4.93
CA ARG A 352 -4.35 20.73 5.37
C ARG A 352 -4.74 19.33 5.85
N ASP A 353 -5.84 19.19 6.58
CA ASP A 353 -6.27 17.89 7.11
C ASP A 353 -6.92 16.98 6.06
N VAL A 354 -7.54 17.55 5.01
CA VAL A 354 -8.03 16.79 3.86
C VAL A 354 -6.85 16.29 3.04
N LEU A 355 -5.84 17.12 2.78
CA LEU A 355 -4.62 16.68 2.09
C LEU A 355 -3.88 15.57 2.87
N LYS A 356 -3.78 15.69 4.19
CA LYS A 356 -3.23 14.60 5.03
C LYS A 356 -4.05 13.31 4.91
N PHE A 357 -5.37 13.41 4.77
CA PHE A 357 -6.25 12.27 4.58
C PHE A 357 -6.02 11.62 3.21
N VAL A 358 -5.99 12.40 2.12
CA VAL A 358 -5.66 11.94 0.77
C VAL A 358 -4.34 11.17 0.77
N HIS A 359 -3.30 11.75 1.39
CA HIS A 359 -1.99 11.10 1.48
C HIS A 359 -1.99 9.84 2.34
N ALA A 360 -2.87 9.75 3.34
CA ALA A 360 -3.01 8.55 4.16
C ALA A 360 -3.70 7.43 3.36
N VAL A 361 -4.71 7.74 2.55
CA VAL A 361 -5.37 6.78 1.66
C VAL A 361 -4.37 6.21 0.64
N GLN A 362 -3.59 7.06 -0.03
CA GLN A 362 -2.60 6.61 -1.03
C GLN A 362 -1.52 5.71 -0.42
N ARG A 363 -1.07 6.02 0.80
CA ARG A 363 -0.10 5.20 1.54
C ARG A 363 -0.69 3.87 1.99
N ASP A 364 -1.94 3.88 2.45
CA ASP A 364 -2.66 2.66 2.82
C ASP A 364 -2.75 1.72 1.60
N MET A 365 -3.16 2.23 0.44
CA MET A 365 -3.26 1.41 -0.78
C MET A 365 -1.90 0.87 -1.24
N SER A 366 -0.86 1.70 -1.19
CA SER A 366 0.51 1.27 -1.53
C SER A 366 1.06 0.21 -0.56
N ALA A 367 0.74 0.33 0.73
CA ALA A 367 1.11 -0.67 1.73
C ALA A 367 0.37 -1.98 1.50
N ARG A 368 -0.92 -1.94 1.14
CA ARG A 368 -1.71 -3.14 0.82
C ARG A 368 -1.19 -3.85 -0.42
N ASP A 369 -0.80 -3.15 -1.49
CA ASP A 369 -0.16 -3.78 -2.66
C ASP A 369 1.12 -4.54 -2.29
N ARG A 370 1.96 -3.94 -1.44
CA ARG A 370 3.17 -4.63 -0.96
C ARG A 370 2.88 -5.81 -0.04
N GLN A 371 1.79 -5.74 0.73
CA GLN A 371 1.32 -6.85 1.56
C GLN A 371 0.75 -7.99 0.69
N ALA A 372 0.02 -7.65 -0.36
CA ALA A 372 -0.51 -8.61 -1.34
C ALA A 372 0.60 -9.38 -2.05
N ALA A 373 1.74 -8.72 -2.32
CA ALA A 373 2.93 -9.35 -2.87
C ALA A 373 3.62 -10.34 -1.89
N ILE A 374 3.32 -10.29 -0.58
CA ILE A 374 3.74 -11.32 0.38
C ILE A 374 2.76 -12.49 0.33
N ALA A 375 1.47 -12.20 0.52
CA ALA A 375 0.39 -13.13 0.28
C ALA A 375 -0.87 -12.35 -0.16
N PRO A 376 -1.58 -12.75 -1.22
CA PRO A 376 -2.67 -11.96 -1.80
C PRO A 376 -3.78 -11.60 -0.80
N GLN A 377 -4.09 -12.52 0.12
CA GLN A 377 -5.11 -12.34 1.15
C GLN A 377 -4.57 -11.73 2.46
N LEU A 378 -3.30 -11.34 2.51
CA LEU A 378 -2.71 -10.70 3.70
C LEU A 378 -3.30 -9.31 4.02
N PRO A 379 -3.43 -8.37 3.06
CA PRO A 379 -4.17 -7.15 3.31
C PRO A 379 -5.66 -7.46 3.47
N TYR A 380 -6.35 -6.63 4.23
CA TYR A 380 -7.81 -6.68 4.23
C TYR A 380 -8.34 -6.12 2.91
N SER A 381 -9.26 -6.82 2.26
CA SER A 381 -10.01 -6.31 1.11
C SER A 381 -11.03 -5.28 1.58
N PRO A 382 -10.92 -3.99 1.21
CA PRO A 382 -11.95 -3.02 1.51
C PRO A 382 -13.18 -3.25 0.64
N GLU A 383 -14.37 -3.08 1.21
CA GLU A 383 -15.56 -2.77 0.40
C GLU A 383 -15.39 -1.35 -0.17
N PRO A 384 -15.82 -1.10 -1.41
CA PRO A 384 -16.73 -1.90 -2.26
C PRO A 384 -16.04 -2.86 -3.26
N ASN A 385 -14.73 -3.08 -3.16
CA ASN A 385 -13.96 -3.81 -4.17
C ASN A 385 -13.57 -5.21 -3.72
N LEU A 386 -14.59 -6.01 -3.43
CA LEU A 386 -14.45 -7.43 -3.16
C LEU A 386 -15.35 -8.21 -4.10
N PHE A 387 -14.76 -9.11 -4.88
CA PHE A 387 -15.45 -9.97 -5.81
C PHE A 387 -15.15 -11.40 -5.46
N VAL A 388 -16.18 -12.25 -5.35
CA VAL A 388 -16.01 -13.66 -5.02
C VAL A 388 -16.67 -14.53 -6.09
N ASP A 389 -16.00 -15.60 -6.45
CA ASP A 389 -16.45 -16.58 -7.44
C ASP A 389 -17.85 -17.12 -7.10
N GLY A 390 -18.80 -16.95 -8.02
CA GLY A 390 -20.19 -17.37 -7.85
C GLY A 390 -20.33 -18.89 -7.64
N PRO A 391 -19.74 -19.73 -8.49
CA PRO A 391 -19.73 -21.18 -8.28
C PRO A 391 -19.19 -21.59 -6.90
N ALA A 392 -18.10 -20.97 -6.43
CA ALA A 392 -17.51 -21.26 -5.13
C ALA A 392 -18.46 -20.95 -3.96
N LEU A 393 -19.28 -19.91 -4.08
CA LEU A 393 -20.29 -19.56 -3.07
C LEU A 393 -21.47 -20.53 -3.04
N LEU A 394 -21.78 -21.17 -4.18
CA LEU A 394 -22.85 -22.16 -4.32
C LEU A 394 -22.42 -23.56 -3.88
N LEU A 395 -21.13 -23.84 -3.79
CA LEU A 395 -20.62 -25.15 -3.38
C LEU A 395 -21.05 -25.50 -1.95
N GLU A 396 -21.75 -26.63 -1.82
CA GLU A 396 -21.98 -27.31 -0.55
C GLU A 396 -21.49 -28.75 -0.68
N SER A 397 -20.53 -29.13 0.17
CA SER A 397 -19.84 -30.41 0.09
C SER A 397 -19.45 -30.88 1.49
N ASN A 398 -19.34 -32.19 1.68
CA ASN A 398 -18.79 -32.76 2.92
C ASN A 398 -17.26 -32.65 2.99
N ALA A 399 -16.59 -32.25 1.90
CA ALA A 399 -15.13 -32.22 1.80
C ALA A 399 -14.53 -30.83 2.06
N VAL A 400 -15.31 -29.76 1.95
CA VAL A 400 -14.90 -28.37 2.15
C VAL A 400 -16.07 -27.60 2.73
N GLU A 401 -15.80 -26.80 3.77
CA GLU A 401 -16.80 -25.94 4.38
C GLU A 401 -17.34 -24.90 3.39
N PRO A 402 -18.63 -24.52 3.46
CA PRO A 402 -19.18 -23.48 2.60
C PRO A 402 -18.42 -22.15 2.75
N VAL A 403 -18.11 -21.50 1.63
CA VAL A 403 -17.45 -20.19 1.63
C VAL A 403 -18.42 -19.12 2.14
N ARG A 404 -18.17 -18.59 3.35
CA ARG A 404 -19.06 -17.64 4.04
C ARG A 404 -18.28 -16.56 4.78
N PHE A 405 -18.95 -15.44 5.08
CA PHE A 405 -18.43 -14.45 6.03
C PHE A 405 -18.53 -14.97 7.46
N GLY A 406 -17.63 -14.52 8.33
CA GLY A 406 -17.74 -14.77 9.75
C GLY A 406 -18.85 -13.97 10.43
N THR A 407 -19.46 -14.52 11.47
CA THR A 407 -20.62 -13.89 12.15
C THR A 407 -20.24 -12.73 13.09
N GLY A 408 -18.95 -12.54 13.37
CA GLY A 408 -18.42 -11.55 14.32
C GLY A 408 -17.54 -10.44 13.70
N GLY A 409 -16.77 -9.75 14.55
CA GLY A 409 -15.89 -8.62 14.14
C GLY A 409 -14.67 -8.99 13.29
N GLY A 410 -14.66 -10.19 12.68
CA GLY A 410 -13.62 -10.74 11.82
C GLY A 410 -14.19 -11.35 10.52
N GLU A 411 -15.35 -10.89 10.08
CA GLU A 411 -16.14 -11.52 9.01
C GLU A 411 -15.38 -11.85 7.71
N PHE A 412 -14.55 -10.95 7.21
CA PHE A 412 -13.75 -11.19 5.99
C PHE A 412 -12.58 -12.15 6.22
N HIS A 413 -12.14 -12.32 7.47
CA HIS A 413 -11.09 -13.27 7.79
C HIS A 413 -11.58 -14.70 7.54
N GLU A 414 -12.75 -15.04 8.08
CA GLU A 414 -13.37 -16.37 7.89
C GLU A 414 -13.69 -16.62 6.40
N LEU A 415 -14.13 -15.60 5.66
CA LEU A 415 -14.25 -15.69 4.19
C LEU A 415 -12.91 -16.05 3.53
N SER A 416 -11.83 -15.38 3.92
CA SER A 416 -10.49 -15.62 3.37
C SER A 416 -9.97 -17.02 3.72
N GLU A 417 -10.29 -17.52 4.92
CA GLU A 417 -9.97 -18.89 5.35
C GLU A 417 -10.73 -19.94 4.55
N GLY A 418 -12.03 -19.73 4.31
CA GLY A 418 -12.86 -20.61 3.47
C GLY A 418 -12.39 -20.65 2.02
N LEU A 419 -12.01 -19.50 1.46
CA LEU A 419 -11.45 -19.43 0.10
C LEU A 419 -10.08 -20.11 0.01
N MET A 420 -9.22 -19.97 1.04
CA MET A 420 -7.93 -20.67 1.08
C MET A 420 -8.13 -22.19 1.22
N GLU A 421 -9.13 -22.62 2.00
CA GLU A 421 -9.52 -24.02 2.11
C GLU A 421 -9.99 -24.61 0.78
N LEU A 422 -10.83 -23.87 0.06
CA LEU A 422 -11.28 -24.27 -1.27
C LEU A 422 -10.10 -24.37 -2.24
N ALA A 423 -9.19 -23.39 -2.22
CA ALA A 423 -7.99 -23.40 -3.05
C ALA A 423 -7.12 -24.63 -2.79
N THR A 424 -6.91 -25.01 -1.52
CA THR A 424 -6.10 -26.20 -1.21
C THR A 424 -6.82 -27.50 -1.54
N TRP A 425 -8.15 -27.54 -1.37
CA TRP A 425 -8.98 -28.67 -1.78
C TRP A 425 -8.93 -28.90 -3.30
N GLU A 426 -9.01 -27.83 -4.10
CA GLU A 426 -8.86 -27.95 -5.56
C GLU A 426 -7.45 -28.37 -5.98
N LEU A 427 -6.40 -27.75 -5.40
CA LEU A 427 -5.02 -28.16 -5.67
C LEU A 427 -4.80 -29.65 -5.38
N ALA A 428 -5.27 -30.13 -4.22
CA ALA A 428 -5.19 -31.53 -3.86
C ALA A 428 -5.98 -32.42 -4.83
N ARG A 429 -7.11 -31.95 -5.35
CA ARG A 429 -7.94 -32.76 -6.24
C ARG A 429 -7.44 -32.79 -7.68
N GLU A 430 -6.86 -31.69 -8.17
CA GLU A 430 -6.34 -31.57 -9.54
C GLU A 430 -4.93 -32.15 -9.68
N LEU A 431 -4.09 -32.01 -8.64
CA LEU A 431 -2.68 -32.41 -8.67
C LEU A 431 -2.33 -33.52 -7.68
N GLY A 432 -3.13 -33.72 -6.63
CA GLY A 432 -2.91 -34.73 -5.58
C GLY A 432 -3.31 -36.14 -6.00
N THR A 433 -2.76 -36.58 -7.13
CA THR A 433 -2.81 -37.97 -7.61
C THR A 433 -2.52 -38.96 -6.49
N GLY A 434 -3.21 -40.10 -6.52
CA GLY A 434 -3.17 -41.21 -5.55
C GLY A 434 -1.84 -41.96 -5.39
N ASN A 435 -0.72 -41.25 -5.33
CA ASN A 435 0.62 -41.76 -5.05
C ASN A 435 1.15 -41.20 -3.72
N THR A 436 0.38 -41.28 -2.64
CA THR A 436 1.07 -41.40 -1.34
C THR A 436 1.71 -42.79 -1.37
N PRO A 437 3.05 -42.93 -1.38
CA PRO A 437 3.66 -44.25 -1.38
C PRO A 437 3.10 -45.03 -0.20
N ALA A 438 2.59 -46.24 -0.47
CA ALA A 438 2.02 -47.09 0.56
C ALA A 438 3.02 -47.19 1.73
N PRO A 439 2.55 -47.15 3.00
CA PRO A 439 3.43 -47.25 4.15
C PRO A 439 4.34 -48.48 4.01
N GLY A 440 5.66 -48.25 3.89
CA GLY A 440 6.65 -49.31 3.70
C GLY A 440 7.30 -49.39 2.31
N THR A 441 6.93 -48.54 1.35
CA THR A 441 7.65 -48.44 0.07
C THR A 441 8.93 -47.63 0.28
N PRO A 442 10.14 -48.16 0.05
CA PRO A 442 11.36 -47.39 0.20
C PRO A 442 11.35 -46.25 -0.82
N ALA A 443 11.33 -45.02 -0.34
CA ALA A 443 11.39 -43.85 -1.20
C ALA A 443 12.68 -43.90 -2.02
N ARG A 444 12.58 -44.04 -3.35
CA ARG A 444 13.51 -43.28 -4.18
C ARG A 444 13.12 -41.83 -3.95
N ALA A 445 13.86 -41.13 -3.08
CA ALA A 445 13.65 -39.73 -2.74
C ALA A 445 13.46 -38.87 -4.01
N ASP A 446 14.15 -39.24 -5.09
CA ASP A 446 14.11 -38.55 -6.38
C ASP A 446 12.76 -38.68 -7.11
N GLY A 447 12.06 -39.81 -7.00
CA GLY A 447 10.76 -40.02 -7.66
C GLY A 447 9.63 -39.30 -6.93
N TYR A 448 9.66 -39.31 -5.60
CA TYR A 448 8.67 -38.61 -4.78
C TYR A 448 8.73 -37.08 -4.97
N GLU A 449 9.94 -36.51 -5.01
CA GLU A 449 10.11 -35.08 -5.24
C GLU A 449 9.67 -34.67 -6.67
N GLN A 450 9.87 -35.52 -7.68
CA GLN A 450 9.36 -35.27 -9.04
C GLN A 450 7.83 -35.29 -9.10
N ASP A 451 7.19 -36.22 -8.40
CA ASP A 451 5.73 -36.36 -8.40
C ASP A 451 5.04 -35.21 -7.62
N ILE A 452 5.66 -34.72 -6.55
CA ILE A 452 5.06 -33.67 -5.70
C ILE A 452 5.48 -32.24 -6.08
N ALA A 453 6.56 -32.05 -6.83
CA ALA A 453 7.05 -30.74 -7.23
C ALA A 453 5.98 -29.89 -7.96
N PRO A 454 5.17 -30.42 -8.88
CA PRO A 454 4.08 -29.66 -9.51
C PRO A 454 3.06 -29.16 -8.48
N LEU A 455 2.63 -30.03 -7.55
CA LEU A 455 1.72 -29.66 -6.48
C LEU A 455 2.32 -28.60 -5.55
N ARG A 456 3.60 -28.77 -5.16
CA ARG A 456 4.31 -27.81 -4.31
C ARG A 456 4.40 -26.45 -4.98
N SER A 457 4.84 -26.41 -6.24
CA SER A 457 4.95 -25.17 -7.01
C SER A 457 3.59 -24.49 -7.19
N ALA A 458 2.54 -25.24 -7.53
CA ALA A 458 1.19 -24.71 -7.65
C ALA A 458 0.63 -24.20 -6.32
N ALA A 459 0.90 -24.90 -5.21
CA ALA A 459 0.47 -24.51 -3.87
C ALA A 459 1.18 -23.24 -3.38
N GLU A 460 2.52 -23.19 -3.47
CA GLU A 460 3.32 -22.04 -3.05
C GLU A 460 2.93 -20.77 -3.80
N ASN A 461 2.60 -20.89 -5.10
CA ASN A 461 2.21 -19.76 -5.94
C ASN A 461 0.69 -19.51 -5.97
N LEU A 462 -0.13 -20.37 -5.35
CA LEU A 462 -1.60 -20.32 -5.38
C LEU A 462 -2.16 -20.31 -6.82
N VAL A 463 -1.70 -21.27 -7.62
CA VAL A 463 -2.02 -21.45 -9.06
C VAL A 463 -2.71 -22.82 -9.26
N PRO A 464 -4.02 -22.95 -8.97
CA PRO A 464 -4.78 -24.15 -9.32
C PRO A 464 -4.75 -24.36 -10.85
N PRO A 465 -4.41 -25.56 -11.35
CA PRO A 465 -4.26 -25.83 -12.79
C PRO A 465 -5.42 -25.38 -13.67
N THR A 466 -6.67 -25.64 -13.27
CA THR A 466 -7.83 -25.27 -14.09
C THR A 466 -8.04 -23.76 -14.13
N ARG A 467 -7.89 -23.08 -12.98
CA ARG A 467 -8.30 -21.68 -12.81
C ARG A 467 -7.18 -20.68 -13.09
N GLY A 468 -5.93 -21.15 -13.12
CA GLY A 468 -4.71 -20.38 -13.36
C GLY A 468 -4.23 -19.58 -12.15
N LEU A 469 -5.10 -18.84 -11.48
CA LEU A 469 -4.74 -18.04 -10.30
C LEU A 469 -5.85 -18.13 -9.26
N ALA A 470 -5.53 -18.33 -7.98
CA ALA A 470 -6.52 -18.40 -6.92
C ALA A 470 -7.03 -17.02 -6.49
N PHE A 471 -6.16 -16.00 -6.44
CA PHE A 471 -6.48 -14.68 -5.90
C PHE A 471 -5.89 -13.58 -6.77
N HIS A 472 -6.72 -12.63 -7.19
CA HIS A 472 -6.30 -11.49 -8.00
C HIS A 472 -6.50 -10.18 -7.24
N THR A 473 -5.43 -9.61 -6.69
CA THR A 473 -5.52 -8.45 -5.80
C THR A 473 -4.64 -7.30 -6.30
N GLY A 474 -5.23 -6.12 -6.44
CA GLY A 474 -4.52 -4.90 -6.82
C GLY A 474 -5.19 -3.67 -6.21
N PHE A 475 -4.66 -3.18 -5.10
CA PHE A 475 -5.31 -2.15 -4.28
C PHE A 475 -5.20 -0.75 -4.86
N ARG A 476 -4.12 -0.44 -5.59
CA ARG A 476 -4.06 0.84 -6.32
C ARG A 476 -4.69 0.74 -7.70
N HIS A 477 -4.36 -0.31 -8.44
CA HIS A 477 -4.76 -0.41 -9.83
C HIS A 477 -6.27 -0.66 -9.95
N ASN A 478 -6.82 -1.55 -9.13
CA ASN A 478 -8.27 -1.84 -9.11
C ASN A 478 -8.99 -1.00 -8.04
N ALA A 479 -8.45 0.15 -7.68
CA ALA A 479 -9.10 1.04 -6.73
C ALA A 479 -10.36 1.65 -7.37
N THR A 480 -11.46 1.79 -6.62
CA THR A 480 -12.64 2.52 -7.11
C THR A 480 -12.96 3.71 -6.21
N GLN A 481 -13.79 4.62 -6.72
CA GLN A 481 -14.37 5.64 -5.87
C GLN A 481 -15.47 5.01 -5.01
N THR A 482 -15.57 5.48 -3.77
CA THR A 482 -16.54 5.03 -2.76
C THR A 482 -16.72 6.13 -1.72
N ASP A 483 -17.71 5.99 -0.83
CA ASP A 483 -17.92 6.90 0.28
C ASP A 483 -16.78 6.87 1.32
N LEU A 484 -15.78 7.72 1.09
CA LEU A 484 -14.68 7.95 2.02
C LEU A 484 -15.03 8.94 3.13
N SER A 485 -16.23 9.51 3.17
CA SER A 485 -16.61 10.53 4.17
C SER A 485 -16.59 9.95 5.58
N ARG A 486 -16.92 8.66 5.74
CA ARG A 486 -16.81 7.97 7.04
C ARG A 486 -15.37 7.92 7.55
N LEU A 487 -14.43 7.67 6.64
CA LEU A 487 -13.00 7.59 6.97
C LEU A 487 -12.42 8.98 7.23
N LEU A 488 -12.77 9.99 6.42
CA LEU A 488 -12.34 11.36 6.64
C LEU A 488 -12.90 11.91 7.96
N ALA A 489 -14.21 11.76 8.21
CA ALA A 489 -14.80 12.13 9.50
C ALA A 489 -14.17 11.35 10.66
N GLY A 490 -13.77 10.09 10.46
CA GLY A 490 -12.98 9.32 11.44
C GLY A 490 -11.61 9.92 11.71
N LYS A 491 -10.89 10.32 10.65
CA LYS A 491 -9.56 10.92 10.71
C LYS A 491 -9.55 12.30 11.36
N LEU A 492 -10.58 13.11 11.11
CA LEU A 492 -10.78 14.40 11.78
C LEU A 492 -11.05 14.22 13.30
N VAL A 493 -11.52 13.04 13.68
CA VAL A 493 -11.90 12.67 15.05
C VAL A 493 -10.76 11.93 15.78
N GLY A 494 -9.82 11.32 15.06
CA GLY A 494 -8.76 10.49 15.63
C GLY A 494 -7.91 9.75 14.58
N ALA A 495 -7.61 8.48 14.83
CA ALA A 495 -6.84 7.66 13.88
C ALA A 495 -7.70 7.24 12.67
N LEU A 496 -7.04 6.92 11.56
CA LEU A 496 -7.72 6.35 10.39
C LEU A 496 -8.28 4.97 10.78
N PRO A 497 -9.59 4.74 10.67
CA PRO A 497 -10.16 3.40 10.82
C PRO A 497 -9.61 2.55 9.68
N GLN A 498 -8.89 1.46 9.97
CA GLN A 498 -8.28 0.55 8.97
C GLN A 498 -6.95 1.00 8.32
N ASP A 499 -6.10 1.70 9.07
CA ASP A 499 -4.70 1.93 8.67
C ASP A 499 -3.91 0.60 8.56
N HIS A 500 -3.39 0.29 7.37
CA HIS A 500 -2.46 -0.81 7.08
C HIS A 500 -1.01 -0.33 6.90
N GLU A 501 -0.76 0.98 6.83
CA GLU A 501 0.57 1.57 7.08
C GLU A 501 0.96 1.27 8.54
N GLY A 502 -0.03 1.25 9.44
CA GLY A 502 0.07 0.69 10.78
C GLY A 502 0.17 -0.84 10.77
N LEU A 503 1.36 -1.36 11.09
CA LEU A 503 1.63 -2.81 11.21
C LEU A 503 0.71 -3.64 12.14
N PRO A 504 0.04 -3.12 13.19
CA PRO A 504 -0.80 -3.96 14.05
C PRO A 504 -1.90 -4.73 13.30
N ASN A 505 -2.54 -4.11 12.30
CA ASN A 505 -3.63 -4.76 11.56
C ASN A 505 -3.12 -5.90 10.65
N PRO A 506 -2.16 -5.66 9.74
CA PRO A 506 -1.55 -6.72 8.94
C PRO A 506 -0.89 -7.82 9.78
N MET A 507 -0.23 -7.46 10.90
CA MET A 507 0.39 -8.45 11.79
C MET A 507 -0.65 -9.34 12.46
N ASN A 508 -1.80 -8.80 12.89
CA ASN A 508 -2.91 -9.59 13.42
C ASN A 508 -3.62 -10.44 12.35
N ARG A 509 -3.36 -10.19 11.06
CA ARG A 509 -3.89 -10.98 9.95
C ARG A 509 -2.90 -12.05 9.51
N LEU A 510 -1.61 -11.75 9.48
CA LEU A 510 -0.54 -12.73 9.28
C LEU A 510 -0.51 -13.76 10.41
N PHE A 511 -0.62 -13.29 11.65
CA PHE A 511 -0.61 -14.12 12.85
C PHE A 511 -2.02 -14.25 13.38
N ASN A 512 -2.46 -15.49 13.56
CA ASN A 512 -3.84 -15.85 13.89
C ASN A 512 -4.43 -14.95 15.01
N ARG A 513 -5.65 -14.45 14.78
CA ARG A 513 -6.34 -13.49 15.66
C ARG A 513 -7.08 -14.16 16.82
N ALA A 514 -7.51 -15.41 16.66
CA ALA A 514 -8.23 -16.25 17.63
C ALA A 514 -8.89 -17.41 16.86
N GLU A 515 -8.23 -18.56 16.76
CA GLU A 515 -8.96 -19.80 16.47
C GLU A 515 -9.63 -20.28 17.76
N GLY A 516 -10.96 -20.29 17.76
CA GLY A 516 -11.81 -21.50 17.87
C GLY A 516 -11.60 -22.55 18.96
N ASP A 517 -10.54 -22.53 19.76
CA ASP A 517 -10.52 -23.27 21.01
C ASP A 517 -11.35 -22.48 22.03
N GLU A 518 -11.98 -23.18 22.96
CA GLU A 518 -12.74 -22.68 24.12
C GLU A 518 -12.04 -21.56 24.92
N TYR A 519 -10.76 -21.31 24.63
CA TYR A 519 -10.01 -20.11 24.98
C TYR A 519 -10.40 -18.90 24.14
N THR A 520 -11.44 -18.22 24.63
CA THR A 520 -11.72 -16.81 24.35
C THR A 520 -10.45 -15.98 24.11
N ALA A 521 -10.58 -14.94 23.27
CA ALA A 521 -9.62 -13.85 23.01
C ALA A 521 -9.13 -13.06 24.25
N ARG A 522 -9.22 -13.66 25.44
CA ARG A 522 -8.91 -13.16 26.79
C ARG A 522 -7.83 -13.98 27.51
N GLY A 523 -7.37 -15.11 26.95
CA GLY A 523 -6.34 -15.96 27.57
C GLY A 523 -4.97 -15.26 27.73
N GLU A 524 -4.22 -15.64 28.78
CA GLU A 524 -2.88 -15.12 29.05
C GLU A 524 -1.90 -15.41 27.89
N GLU A 525 -2.09 -16.52 27.18
CA GLU A 525 -1.30 -16.88 26.01
C GLU A 525 -1.48 -15.90 24.85
N VAL A 526 -2.71 -15.55 24.45
CA VAL A 526 -2.98 -14.53 23.42
C VAL A 526 -2.37 -13.17 23.80
N ARG A 527 -2.38 -12.82 25.10
CA ARG A 527 -1.68 -11.63 25.62
C ARG A 527 -0.16 -11.75 25.49
N LYS A 528 0.42 -12.92 25.73
CA LYS A 528 1.86 -13.21 25.52
C LYS A 528 2.23 -13.20 24.03
N MET A 529 1.38 -13.74 23.14
CA MET A 529 1.56 -13.67 21.68
C MET A 529 1.58 -12.22 21.20
N ARG A 530 0.62 -11.39 21.64
CA ARG A 530 0.57 -9.94 21.36
C ARG A 530 1.75 -9.17 21.97
N ALA A 531 2.29 -9.61 23.11
CA ALA A 531 3.48 -9.01 23.70
C ALA A 531 4.75 -9.31 22.89
N GLY A 532 4.84 -10.46 22.21
CA GLY A 532 5.91 -10.81 21.28
C GLY A 532 5.87 -10.04 19.95
N LEU A 533 4.71 -9.49 19.59
CA LEU A 533 4.49 -8.67 18.39
C LEU A 533 4.89 -7.19 18.57
N ARG A 534 5.57 -6.82 19.66
CA ARG A 534 5.98 -5.43 19.94
C ARG A 534 7.13 -4.99 19.05
N LEU A 535 6.77 -4.53 17.86
CA LEU A 535 7.64 -3.87 16.87
C LEU A 535 8.30 -2.58 17.38
N SER A 536 7.92 -2.05 18.55
CA SER A 536 8.52 -0.81 19.06
C SER A 536 10.04 -0.93 19.21
N ALA A 537 10.53 -2.08 19.66
CA ALA A 537 11.96 -2.37 19.77
C ALA A 537 12.67 -2.39 18.40
N VAL A 538 12.04 -3.00 17.41
CA VAL A 538 12.50 -3.11 16.01
C VAL A 538 12.48 -1.74 15.30
N ARG A 539 11.44 -0.95 15.55
CA ARG A 539 11.23 0.39 15.01
C ARG A 539 12.17 1.44 15.63
N THR A 540 12.46 1.35 16.92
CA THR A 540 13.45 2.25 17.56
C THR A 540 14.89 1.89 17.20
N GLY A 541 15.18 0.63 16.84
CA GLY A 541 16.47 0.22 16.30
C GLY A 541 16.75 0.79 14.89
N LEU A 542 15.70 1.11 14.14
CA LEU A 542 15.76 1.79 12.83
C LEU A 542 16.12 3.29 12.93
N ASP A 543 15.87 3.92 14.09
CA ASP A 543 16.01 5.37 14.26
C ASP A 543 17.46 5.86 14.24
N GLY A 544 18.47 4.97 14.25
CA GLY A 544 19.89 5.34 14.12
C GLY A 544 20.41 6.32 15.18
N GLY A 545 19.57 6.68 16.15
CA GLY A 545 19.84 7.74 17.10
C GLY A 545 20.88 7.29 18.10
N ALA A 546 22.08 7.86 18.01
CA ALA A 546 23.06 7.92 19.09
C ALA A 546 22.53 8.75 20.28
N GLY A 547 21.28 8.53 20.70
CA GLY A 547 20.72 9.07 21.92
C GLY A 547 21.47 8.46 23.08
N ARG A 548 22.48 9.20 23.57
CA ARG A 548 23.26 8.85 24.75
C ARG A 548 22.28 8.42 25.86
N PRO A 549 22.30 7.16 26.32
CA PRO A 549 21.32 6.68 27.28
C PRO A 549 21.42 7.53 28.55
N LYS A 550 20.28 8.07 28.99
CA LYS A 550 20.21 8.99 30.15
C LYS A 550 20.55 8.31 31.48
N SER A 551 20.83 7.00 31.50
CA SER A 551 21.30 6.30 32.70
C SER A 551 22.17 5.10 32.36
N LYS A 552 23.15 4.81 33.22
CA LYS A 552 24.00 3.60 33.14
C LYS A 552 23.18 2.30 33.23
N LYS A 553 21.99 2.34 33.85
CA LYS A 553 21.06 1.20 33.95
C LYS A 553 20.31 0.92 32.63
N ALA A 554 20.05 1.95 31.82
CA ALA A 554 19.53 1.77 30.47
C ALA A 554 20.61 1.18 29.54
N GLN A 555 21.86 1.65 29.69
CA GLN A 555 23.02 1.22 28.89
C GLN A 555 23.36 -0.28 29.04
N ALA A 556 23.07 -0.88 30.21
CA ALA A 556 23.26 -2.32 30.44
C ALA A 556 22.12 -3.21 29.90
N ARG A 557 20.93 -2.64 29.62
CA ARG A 557 19.79 -3.35 29.00
C ARG A 557 19.66 -3.07 27.50
N THR A 558 20.28 -2.00 27.02
CA THR A 558 20.45 -1.70 25.60
C THR A 558 21.88 -2.09 25.18
N ALA A 559 22.15 -3.40 25.08
CA ALA A 559 23.10 -3.84 24.05
C ALA A 559 22.66 -3.18 22.73
N PRO A 560 23.57 -2.80 21.81
CA PRO A 560 23.17 -2.19 20.54
C PRO A 560 22.16 -3.13 19.90
N GLN A 561 20.89 -2.74 19.97
CA GLN A 561 19.78 -3.58 19.56
C GLN A 561 20.01 -3.72 18.07
N ALA A 562 20.50 -4.90 17.67
CA ALA A 562 20.94 -5.15 16.32
C ALA A 562 19.77 -4.77 15.45
N ASP A 563 19.94 -3.72 14.64
CA ASP A 563 18.98 -3.36 13.62
C ASP A 563 18.60 -4.68 12.94
N PRO A 564 17.34 -5.13 13.04
CA PRO A 564 16.95 -6.46 12.55
C PRO A 564 17.08 -6.54 11.02
N LEU A 565 17.26 -5.40 10.38
CA LEU A 565 17.58 -5.25 8.96
C LEU A 565 19.07 -5.00 8.72
N ARG A 566 19.92 -5.06 9.74
CA ARG A 566 21.38 -5.00 9.61
C ARG A 566 21.79 -6.33 9.00
N PRO A 567 22.24 -6.36 7.73
CA PRO A 567 22.87 -7.57 7.23
C PRO A 567 24.05 -7.91 8.14
N LEU A 568 24.30 -9.21 8.36
CA LEU A 568 25.25 -9.77 9.33
C LEU A 568 26.73 -9.40 9.11
N PHE A 569 27.01 -8.41 8.27
CA PHE A 569 28.36 -7.96 7.95
C PHE A 569 28.63 -6.63 8.66
N HIS A 570 29.55 -6.67 9.63
CA HIS A 570 30.08 -5.46 10.25
C HIS A 570 31.11 -4.78 9.32
N PRO A 571 31.24 -3.43 9.38
CA PRO A 571 32.33 -2.73 8.71
C PRO A 571 33.64 -3.23 9.33
N GLY A 572 34.46 -3.93 8.54
CA GLY A 572 35.74 -4.50 8.98
C GLY A 572 35.93 -6.01 8.76
N GLY A 573 35.00 -6.71 8.10
CA GLY A 573 35.27 -8.04 7.52
C GLY A 573 35.57 -9.17 8.51
N ARG A 574 35.37 -9.00 9.82
CA ARG A 574 35.44 -10.11 10.77
C ARG A 574 34.12 -10.88 10.74
N VAL A 575 34.09 -11.95 9.95
CA VAL A 575 33.21 -13.09 10.21
C VAL A 575 33.53 -13.59 11.63
N TRP A 576 32.51 -14.00 12.37
CA TRP A 576 32.65 -14.53 13.73
C TRP A 576 33.82 -15.52 13.82
N LYS A 577 34.87 -15.16 14.56
CA LYS A 577 36.06 -16.00 14.79
C LYS A 577 35.79 -17.19 15.74
N SER A 578 34.52 -17.54 16.03
CA SER A 578 34.22 -18.67 16.94
C SER A 578 33.96 -20.01 16.24
N LEU A 579 34.18 -20.12 14.93
CA LEU A 579 33.93 -21.37 14.18
C LEU A 579 35.18 -22.02 13.56
N THR A 580 36.38 -21.57 13.92
CA THR A 580 37.63 -22.26 13.59
C THR A 580 38.54 -22.39 14.82
N SER A 581 38.05 -23.07 15.86
CA SER A 581 38.94 -23.90 16.69
C SER A 581 38.57 -25.35 16.41
N SER A 582 39.09 -25.86 15.29
CA SER A 582 39.18 -27.28 15.03
C SER A 582 40.20 -27.89 16.00
N SER A 583 39.79 -28.21 17.22
CA SER A 583 40.32 -29.40 17.86
C SER A 583 39.60 -30.58 17.20
N ALA A 584 40.36 -31.45 16.54
CA ALA A 584 39.85 -32.65 15.89
C ALA A 584 38.93 -33.44 16.85
N PRO A 585 37.78 -33.97 16.37
CA PRO A 585 36.97 -34.85 17.19
C PRO A 585 37.72 -36.19 17.39
N PRO A 586 37.65 -36.81 18.59
CA PRO A 586 38.11 -38.17 18.77
C PRO A 586 37.31 -39.11 17.87
N ALA A 587 37.99 -40.07 17.24
CA ALA A 587 37.41 -41.05 16.33
C ALA A 587 36.32 -41.87 17.04
N GLY A 588 35.07 -41.82 16.57
CA GLY A 588 34.02 -42.70 17.10
C GLY A 588 32.54 -42.40 16.82
N GLU A 589 32.14 -41.30 16.18
CA GLU A 589 30.70 -41.02 15.94
C GLU A 589 30.30 -40.96 14.45
N PRO A 590 29.08 -41.42 14.08
CA PRO A 590 28.67 -41.57 12.70
C PRO A 590 28.04 -40.29 12.11
N GLY A 591 28.51 -39.93 10.91
CA GLY A 591 27.74 -39.20 9.88
C GLY A 591 27.87 -37.66 9.84
N PRO A 592 27.98 -37.05 8.64
CA PRO A 592 28.10 -35.60 8.48
C PRO A 592 26.75 -34.92 8.73
N ARG A 593 26.64 -34.16 9.84
CA ARG A 593 25.53 -33.21 10.03
C ARG A 593 25.73 -32.01 9.11
N LEU A 594 24.71 -31.70 8.31
CA LEU A 594 24.67 -30.54 7.42
C LEU A 594 24.98 -29.23 8.17
N PRO A 595 25.57 -28.19 7.53
CA PRO A 595 26.04 -27.00 8.22
C PRO A 595 24.88 -26.15 8.75
N ARG A 596 24.81 -26.03 10.08
CA ARG A 596 23.89 -25.20 10.86
C ARG A 596 24.26 -23.71 10.83
N ALA A 597 24.57 -23.14 9.65
CA ALA A 597 25.17 -21.81 9.55
C ALA A 597 24.17 -20.64 9.51
N GLU A 598 22.87 -20.89 9.37
CA GLU A 598 21.88 -19.82 9.21
C GLU A 598 21.01 -19.53 10.44
N THR A 599 21.33 -19.98 11.65
CA THR A 599 20.41 -19.85 12.81
C THR A 599 20.88 -18.99 14.00
N GLU A 600 22.14 -18.60 14.10
CA GLU A 600 22.71 -18.11 15.38
C GLU A 600 23.27 -16.67 15.37
N ALA A 601 22.74 -15.77 14.54
CA ALA A 601 22.82 -14.35 14.90
C ALA A 601 21.99 -14.10 16.18
N PRO A 602 22.27 -13.07 17.02
CA PRO A 602 21.41 -12.69 18.14
C PRO A 602 20.10 -12.13 17.56
N ARG A 603 19.26 -13.04 17.10
CA ARG A 603 17.96 -12.82 16.50
C ARG A 603 17.00 -12.52 17.64
N ASP A 604 16.29 -11.41 17.52
CA ASP A 604 15.21 -11.06 18.41
C ASP A 604 14.26 -12.26 18.54
N THR A 605 14.10 -12.79 19.75
CA THR A 605 13.44 -14.08 20.03
C THR A 605 11.91 -13.99 20.05
N GLY A 606 11.35 -12.83 19.65
CA GLY A 606 9.91 -12.55 19.71
C GLY A 606 9.15 -12.61 18.39
N LEU A 607 9.77 -12.27 17.25
CA LEU A 607 9.08 -12.10 15.97
C LEU A 607 9.22 -13.35 15.08
N GLY A 608 8.10 -13.93 14.65
CA GLY A 608 8.06 -15.19 13.92
C GLY A 608 8.56 -16.38 14.75
N ASP A 609 8.31 -16.39 16.06
CA ASP A 609 8.61 -17.55 16.92
C ASP A 609 7.47 -18.57 16.80
N PRO A 610 7.65 -19.74 16.17
CA PRO A 610 6.59 -20.74 15.99
C PRO A 610 6.04 -21.29 17.31
N ALA A 611 6.80 -21.18 18.42
CA ALA A 611 6.30 -21.55 19.74
C ALA A 611 5.30 -20.52 20.31
N LYS A 612 5.27 -19.30 19.77
CA LYS A 612 4.43 -18.19 20.25
C LYS A 612 3.48 -17.63 19.20
N GLN A 613 3.63 -18.01 17.94
CA GLN A 613 2.90 -17.44 16.82
C GLN A 613 2.56 -18.55 15.83
N ARG A 614 1.34 -18.48 15.26
CA ARG A 614 0.90 -19.35 14.17
C ARG A 614 0.51 -18.46 13.00
N ILE A 615 0.90 -18.87 11.79
CA ILE A 615 0.41 -18.22 10.57
C ILE A 615 -1.11 -18.46 10.48
N SER A 616 -1.85 -17.43 10.06
CA SER A 616 -3.29 -17.53 9.82
C SER A 616 -3.61 -18.47 8.65
N ARG A 617 -4.73 -19.20 8.78
CA ARG A 617 -5.26 -20.06 7.71
C ARG A 617 -5.68 -19.28 6.47
N ALA A 618 -5.90 -17.97 6.58
CA ALA A 618 -6.26 -17.10 5.46
C ALA A 618 -5.11 -16.91 4.46
N VAL A 619 -3.86 -17.12 4.89
CA VAL A 619 -2.67 -16.90 4.06
C VAL A 619 -1.76 -18.13 3.96
N SER A 620 -2.06 -19.20 4.70
CA SER A 620 -1.28 -20.43 4.72
C SER A 620 -2.16 -21.61 5.11
N ARG A 621 -2.21 -22.65 4.27
CA ARG A 621 -2.93 -23.88 4.62
C ARG A 621 -2.25 -25.11 4.04
N ALA A 622 -2.15 -26.17 4.83
CA ALA A 622 -1.61 -27.43 4.34
C ALA A 622 -2.54 -28.01 3.26
N VAL A 623 -1.95 -28.57 2.21
CA VAL A 623 -2.71 -29.24 1.16
C VAL A 623 -3.26 -30.57 1.70
N PRO A 624 -4.57 -30.85 1.59
CA PRO A 624 -5.14 -32.13 2.00
C PRO A 624 -4.37 -33.33 1.42
N GLY A 625 -4.05 -34.32 2.26
CA GLY A 625 -3.24 -35.48 1.87
C GLY A 625 -1.73 -35.25 1.84
N HIS A 626 -1.25 -33.99 1.89
CA HIS A 626 0.16 -33.62 1.78
C HIS A 626 0.58 -32.64 2.90
N PRO A 627 0.75 -33.11 4.16
CA PRO A 627 0.93 -32.23 5.33
C PRO A 627 2.23 -31.39 5.35
N HIS A 628 3.13 -31.62 4.41
CA HIS A 628 4.40 -30.90 4.24
C HIS A 628 4.36 -29.95 3.04
N VAL A 629 3.26 -29.93 2.28
CA VAL A 629 3.01 -28.95 1.21
C VAL A 629 2.01 -27.94 1.72
N TRP A 630 2.37 -26.66 1.63
CA TRP A 630 1.55 -25.55 2.08
C TRP A 630 1.17 -24.69 0.89
N ALA A 631 -0.11 -24.36 0.81
CA ALA A 631 -0.59 -23.36 -0.12
C ALA A 631 -0.43 -21.96 0.49
N GLY A 632 0.14 -21.03 -0.28
CA GLY A 632 0.48 -19.69 0.19
C GLY A 632 1.78 -19.68 1.01
N LEU A 633 1.76 -19.06 2.18
CA LEU A 633 2.96 -18.90 3.01
C LEU A 633 3.37 -20.22 3.66
N ASP A 634 4.65 -20.57 3.63
CA ASP A 634 5.19 -21.70 4.39
C ASP A 634 5.40 -21.31 5.87
N PRO A 635 4.75 -22.00 6.84
CA PRO A 635 4.97 -21.77 8.27
C PRO A 635 6.43 -21.90 8.72
N THR A 636 7.28 -22.67 8.02
CA THR A 636 8.71 -22.77 8.33
C THR A 636 9.46 -21.46 8.05
N GLN A 637 8.94 -20.63 7.15
CA GLN A 637 9.47 -19.33 6.76
C GLN A 637 8.80 -18.16 7.48
N MET A 638 8.02 -18.42 8.54
CA MET A 638 7.25 -17.41 9.26
C MET A 638 8.04 -16.16 9.68
N ARG A 639 9.32 -16.32 10.06
CA ARG A 639 10.21 -15.19 10.37
C ARG A 639 10.46 -14.30 9.17
N LEU A 640 10.74 -14.90 8.01
CA LEU A 640 10.97 -14.17 6.77
C LEU A 640 9.73 -13.34 6.41
N HIS A 641 8.54 -13.94 6.48
CA HIS A 641 7.27 -13.24 6.21
C HIS A 641 7.00 -12.11 7.21
N ALA A 642 7.30 -12.32 8.50
CA ALA A 642 7.17 -11.28 9.51
C ALA A 642 8.08 -10.06 9.20
N TYR A 643 9.31 -10.32 8.74
CA TYR A 643 10.22 -9.26 8.32
C TYR A 643 9.78 -8.57 7.04
N GLN A 644 9.32 -9.31 6.03
CA GLN A 644 8.74 -8.74 4.81
C GLN A 644 7.56 -7.82 5.14
N LEU A 645 6.68 -8.24 6.05
CA LEU A 645 5.53 -7.46 6.48
C LEU A 645 5.95 -6.18 7.22
N ALA A 646 6.96 -6.26 8.11
CA ALA A 646 7.52 -5.08 8.77
C ALA A 646 8.16 -4.07 7.80
N LEU A 647 8.43 -4.48 6.56
CA LEU A 647 9.00 -3.68 5.48
C LEU A 647 7.95 -3.18 4.48
N SER A 648 6.66 -3.44 4.73
CA SER A 648 5.57 -3.13 3.80
C SER A 648 5.09 -1.67 3.84
N ASP A 649 5.54 -0.84 4.78
CA ASP A 649 5.26 0.60 4.76
C ASP A 649 6.28 1.38 3.93
N ASP A 650 5.88 2.54 3.41
CA ASP A 650 6.68 3.38 2.52
C ASP A 650 8.02 3.80 3.14
N THR A 651 8.04 4.08 4.44
CA THR A 651 9.24 4.54 5.14
C THR A 651 10.24 3.40 5.27
N SER A 652 9.77 2.22 5.70
CA SER A 652 10.61 1.04 5.86
C SER A 652 11.10 0.51 4.50
N ALA A 653 10.25 0.53 3.47
CA ALA A 653 10.62 0.15 2.11
C ALA A 653 11.75 1.06 1.57
N PHE A 654 11.60 2.38 1.70
CA PHE A 654 12.66 3.32 1.27
C PHE A 654 13.97 3.10 2.02
N LEU A 655 13.91 2.98 3.35
CA LEU A 655 15.11 2.73 4.17
C LEU A 655 15.81 1.42 3.79
N ARG A 656 15.04 0.36 3.53
CA ARG A 656 15.59 -0.92 3.07
C ARG A 656 16.31 -0.75 1.74
N HIS A 657 15.67 -0.12 0.77
CA HIS A 657 16.24 0.13 -0.55
C HIS A 657 17.53 0.97 -0.45
N MET A 658 17.51 2.06 0.33
CA MET A 658 18.68 2.90 0.57
C MET A 658 19.82 2.14 1.26
N ARG A 659 19.54 1.27 2.23
CA ARG A 659 20.55 0.44 2.91
C ARG A 659 21.12 -0.62 1.98
N HIS A 660 20.27 -1.26 1.18
CA HIS A 660 20.71 -2.21 0.17
C HIS A 660 21.64 -1.52 -0.83
N PHE A 661 21.21 -0.39 -1.39
CA PHE A 661 22.03 0.43 -2.29
C PHE A 661 23.34 0.89 -1.64
N ALA A 662 23.30 1.37 -0.40
CA ALA A 662 24.50 1.79 0.31
C ALA A 662 25.48 0.62 0.49
N ARG A 663 24.99 -0.57 0.83
CA ARG A 663 25.82 -1.77 0.95
C ARG A 663 26.43 -2.17 -0.38
N THR A 664 25.65 -2.19 -1.45
CA THR A 664 26.08 -2.65 -2.77
C THR A 664 27.04 -1.67 -3.44
N TYR A 665 26.79 -0.36 -3.32
CA TYR A 665 27.46 0.66 -4.12
C TYR A 665 28.28 1.70 -3.32
N LEU A 666 27.97 1.92 -2.04
CA LEU A 666 28.62 2.98 -1.24
C LEU A 666 29.64 2.46 -0.23
N VAL A 667 29.52 1.23 0.25
CA VAL A 667 30.52 0.59 1.12
C VAL A 667 31.68 0.12 0.26
N ARG A 668 32.91 0.49 0.61
CA ARG A 668 34.09 0.01 -0.13
C ARG A 668 34.24 -1.44 0.28
N PRO A 669 34.18 -2.42 -0.63
CA PRO A 669 34.50 -3.77 -0.25
C PRO A 669 35.90 -3.78 0.37
N PRO A 670 36.12 -4.52 1.46
CA PRO A 670 37.48 -4.86 1.84
C PRO A 670 38.13 -5.57 0.65
N THR A 671 39.38 -5.24 0.35
CA THR A 671 40.16 -5.96 -0.66
C THR A 671 40.09 -7.45 -0.29
N PRO A 672 39.48 -8.32 -1.14
CA PRO A 672 39.36 -9.73 -0.80
C PRO A 672 40.77 -10.30 -0.64
N ALA A 673 40.96 -11.17 0.35
CA ALA A 673 42.15 -12.00 0.38
C ALA A 673 42.11 -12.87 -0.89
N ALA A 674 43.09 -12.69 -1.77
CA ALA A 674 43.08 -13.12 -3.17
C ALA A 674 42.81 -14.63 -3.39
N ASP A 675 42.97 -15.45 -2.35
CA ASP A 675 43.08 -16.90 -2.50
C ASP A 675 41.83 -17.71 -2.10
N SER A 676 40.74 -17.08 -1.65
CA SER A 676 39.52 -17.82 -1.25
C SER A 676 38.46 -17.90 -2.36
N VAL A 677 37.74 -19.02 -2.46
CA VAL A 677 36.58 -19.17 -3.37
C VAL A 677 35.51 -18.11 -3.07
N GLY A 678 35.32 -17.78 -1.79
CA GLY A 678 34.47 -16.65 -1.37
C GLY A 678 35.03 -15.29 -1.79
N GLY A 679 36.36 -15.13 -1.84
CA GLY A 679 37.06 -13.95 -2.36
C GLY A 679 36.85 -13.74 -3.86
N ARG A 680 36.89 -14.81 -4.67
CA ARG A 680 36.63 -14.75 -6.11
C ARG A 680 35.17 -14.49 -6.47
N LEU A 681 34.21 -15.09 -5.73
CA LEU A 681 32.78 -14.79 -5.88
C LEU A 681 32.46 -13.34 -5.45
N ALA A 682 33.03 -12.90 -4.32
CA ALA A 682 32.93 -11.52 -3.91
C ALA A 682 33.57 -10.58 -4.94
N GLU A 683 34.74 -10.90 -5.49
CA GLU A 683 35.38 -10.11 -6.54
C GLU A 683 34.53 -10.05 -7.82
N ARG A 684 33.87 -11.15 -8.22
CA ARG A 684 32.96 -11.16 -9.37
C ARG A 684 31.71 -10.30 -9.13
N ASP A 685 31.08 -10.42 -7.97
CA ASP A 685 29.93 -9.61 -7.57
C ASP A 685 30.31 -8.13 -7.39
N LEU A 686 31.55 -7.87 -6.96
CA LEU A 686 32.10 -6.52 -6.84
C LEU A 686 32.51 -5.91 -8.16
N LEU A 687 33.00 -6.69 -9.12
CA LEU A 687 33.24 -6.25 -10.50
C LEU A 687 31.93 -5.97 -11.23
N ALA A 688 30.88 -6.76 -10.96
CA ALA A 688 29.53 -6.50 -11.44
C ALA A 688 28.93 -5.23 -10.79
N ALA A 689 29.05 -5.07 -9.47
CA ALA A 689 28.58 -3.86 -8.76
C ALA A 689 29.43 -2.60 -9.04
N ALA A 690 30.71 -2.75 -9.38
CA ALA A 690 31.61 -1.65 -9.76
C ALA A 690 31.25 -1.06 -11.13
N ARG A 691 30.54 -1.82 -11.98
CA ARG A 691 29.92 -1.30 -13.19
C ARG A 691 28.53 -0.80 -12.84
N PHE A 692 28.47 0.31 -12.10
CA PHE A 692 27.27 1.10 -12.05
C PHE A 692 26.90 1.46 -13.49
N HIS A 693 25.90 0.76 -14.06
CA HIS A 693 25.57 0.91 -15.46
C HIS A 693 25.02 2.31 -15.68
N LYS A 694 25.70 3.08 -16.54
CA LYS A 694 25.27 4.41 -16.97
C LYS A 694 24.98 4.29 -18.47
N PRO A 695 23.75 3.95 -18.86
CA PRO A 695 23.39 3.93 -20.27
C PRO A 695 23.79 5.25 -20.93
N GLN A 696 24.28 5.20 -22.17
CA GLN A 696 24.45 6.42 -22.96
C GLN A 696 23.10 7.15 -23.06
N GLY A 697 23.12 8.48 -23.02
CA GLY A 697 21.90 9.28 -22.95
C GLY A 697 21.21 9.31 -21.58
N SER A 698 21.70 8.58 -20.57
CA SER A 698 21.18 8.71 -19.20
C SER A 698 21.66 10.01 -18.54
N PHE A 699 20.84 10.56 -17.65
CA PHE A 699 21.21 11.76 -16.90
C PHE A 699 22.45 11.55 -16.02
N LEU A 700 22.67 10.37 -15.43
CA LEU A 700 23.91 10.12 -14.66
C LEU A 700 25.15 10.04 -15.54
N ALA A 701 25.02 9.60 -16.79
CA ALA A 701 26.09 9.68 -17.77
C ALA A 701 26.44 11.16 -18.05
N ALA A 702 25.43 11.97 -18.42
CA ALA A 702 25.59 13.39 -18.65
C ALA A 702 26.14 14.14 -17.41
N LEU A 703 25.65 13.82 -16.22
CA LEU A 703 26.12 14.41 -14.97
C LEU A 703 27.59 14.04 -14.70
N SER A 704 27.97 12.78 -14.94
CA SER A 704 29.36 12.34 -14.81
C SER A 704 30.28 13.10 -15.77
N GLU A 705 29.83 13.29 -17.02
CA GLU A 705 30.57 14.02 -18.04
C GLU A 705 30.68 15.52 -17.71
N ALA A 706 29.61 16.15 -17.23
CA ALA A 706 29.59 17.55 -16.81
C ALA A 706 30.53 17.82 -15.62
N LEU A 707 30.76 16.81 -14.77
CA LEU A 707 31.64 16.90 -13.62
C LEU A 707 33.12 16.68 -13.95
N GLN A 708 33.44 16.13 -15.13
CA GLN A 708 34.83 15.97 -15.54
C GLN A 708 35.51 17.34 -15.67
N PRO A 709 36.78 17.46 -15.24
CA PRO A 709 37.54 18.69 -15.44
C PRO A 709 37.58 19.00 -16.94
N SER A 710 37.38 20.26 -17.30
CA SER A 710 37.54 20.67 -18.69
C SER A 710 38.97 20.34 -19.11
N PRO A 711 39.18 19.62 -20.24
CA PRO A 711 40.52 19.42 -20.76
C PRO A 711 41.13 20.81 -20.94
N GLN A 712 42.23 21.08 -20.23
CA GLN A 712 42.92 22.35 -20.41
C GLN A 712 43.21 22.49 -21.91
N PRO A 713 42.84 23.62 -22.55
CA PRO A 713 43.22 23.85 -23.93
C PRO A 713 44.73 23.68 -23.98
N GLN A 714 45.20 22.70 -24.77
CA GLN A 714 46.62 22.47 -24.95
C GLN A 714 47.20 23.81 -25.39
N GLN A 715 48.03 24.44 -24.54
CA GLN A 715 48.73 25.65 -24.91
C GLN A 715 49.47 25.31 -26.21
N PRO A 716 49.22 26.04 -27.32
CA PRO A 716 49.99 25.82 -28.54
C PRO A 716 51.47 25.96 -28.15
N PRO A 717 52.36 25.10 -28.65
CA PRO A 717 53.78 25.11 -28.27
C PRO A 717 54.42 26.41 -28.76
N ASN A 718 54.27 27.48 -27.99
CA ASN A 718 54.90 28.77 -28.20
C ASN A 718 56.29 28.73 -27.56
N ARG A 719 57.16 27.88 -28.12
CA ARG A 719 58.60 28.08 -28.02
C ARG A 719 59.29 27.40 -29.21
N PRO A 720 59.97 28.16 -30.10
CA PRO A 720 60.88 27.53 -31.06
C PRO A 720 61.96 26.78 -30.26
N ALA A 721 62.21 25.54 -30.65
CA ALA A 721 63.18 24.67 -29.99
C ALA A 721 64.59 25.27 -30.11
N ASP A 722 65.23 25.55 -28.98
CA ASP A 722 66.68 25.74 -28.93
C ASP A 722 67.36 24.38 -29.17
N PRO A 723 68.24 24.24 -30.18
CA PRO A 723 68.89 22.98 -30.48
C PRO A 723 70.18 22.84 -29.66
N ALA A 724 70.08 22.63 -28.34
CA ALA A 724 71.21 22.22 -27.52
C ALA A 724 70.77 21.71 -26.14
N ASP A 725 70.26 20.47 -26.07
CA ASP A 725 70.68 19.52 -25.04
C ASP A 725 70.01 18.15 -25.24
N GLY A 726 70.84 17.13 -25.45
CA GLY A 726 70.46 15.76 -25.79
C GLY A 726 69.99 14.92 -24.60
N THR A 727 68.97 15.36 -23.87
CA THR A 727 68.21 14.47 -22.97
C THR A 727 66.71 14.63 -23.20
N SER A 728 66.21 13.83 -24.16
CA SER A 728 64.80 13.69 -24.49
C SER A 728 64.01 13.10 -23.31
N THR A 729 63.49 13.95 -22.43
CA THR A 729 62.30 13.65 -21.63
C THR A 729 61.09 14.11 -22.42
N ALA A 730 60.45 13.18 -23.13
CA ALA A 730 59.18 13.46 -23.80
C ALA A 730 58.20 14.10 -22.80
N PRO A 731 57.52 15.21 -23.13
CA PRO A 731 56.54 15.81 -22.24
C PRO A 731 55.45 14.78 -22.00
N ARG A 732 55.40 14.27 -20.77
CA ARG A 732 54.33 13.41 -20.28
C ARG A 732 53.05 14.25 -20.31
N THR A 733 52.23 14.07 -21.34
CA THR A 733 50.85 14.53 -21.33
C THR A 733 50.17 13.88 -20.13
N LEU A 734 49.99 14.64 -19.06
CA LEU A 734 49.10 14.29 -17.96
C LEU A 734 47.68 14.31 -18.54
N HIS A 735 47.27 13.21 -19.16
CA HIS A 735 45.85 12.92 -19.32
C HIS A 735 45.29 12.84 -17.90
N ALA A 736 44.48 13.83 -17.51
CA ALA A 736 43.71 13.71 -16.29
C ALA A 736 42.83 12.46 -16.44
N ASP A 737 43.05 11.48 -15.58
CA ASP A 737 42.24 10.26 -15.59
C ASP A 737 40.76 10.67 -15.48
N PRO A 738 39.86 10.07 -16.29
CA PRO A 738 38.45 10.39 -16.24
C PRO A 738 37.93 10.11 -14.84
N LEU A 739 37.23 11.10 -14.25
CA LEU A 739 36.65 10.97 -12.92
C LEU A 739 35.83 9.67 -12.83
N THR A 740 36.23 8.80 -11.91
CA THR A 740 35.62 7.49 -11.74
C THR A 740 34.34 7.60 -10.92
N TRP A 741 33.49 6.56 -10.97
CA TRP A 741 32.34 6.40 -10.05
C TRP A 741 32.69 6.74 -8.59
N ASN A 742 33.89 6.34 -8.16
CA ASN A 742 34.35 6.50 -6.78
C ASN A 742 34.63 7.95 -6.38
N GLU A 743 34.93 8.82 -7.33
CA GLU A 743 35.39 10.19 -7.05
C GLU A 743 34.24 11.19 -7.00
N VAL A 744 33.13 10.91 -7.68
CA VAL A 744 32.07 11.91 -7.89
C VAL A 744 30.69 11.41 -7.48
N LEU A 745 30.18 10.38 -8.16
CA LEU A 745 28.82 9.89 -7.90
C LEU A 745 28.70 9.20 -6.54
N ARG A 746 29.72 8.45 -6.13
CA ARG A 746 29.71 7.78 -4.83
C ARG A 746 29.68 8.77 -3.65
N PRO A 747 30.48 9.86 -3.59
CA PRO A 747 30.31 10.92 -2.60
C PRO A 747 28.93 11.58 -2.64
N MET A 748 28.40 11.89 -3.83
CA MET A 748 27.05 12.47 -3.99
C MET A 748 25.99 11.56 -3.37
N PHE A 749 25.96 10.28 -3.75
CA PHE A 749 25.02 9.31 -3.20
C PHE A 749 25.22 9.06 -1.70
N ARG A 750 26.47 9.09 -1.23
CA ARG A 750 26.77 9.02 0.22
C ARG A 750 26.16 10.21 0.96
N HIS A 751 26.21 11.41 0.38
CA HIS A 751 25.59 12.59 0.97
C HIS A 751 24.06 12.42 1.02
N VAL A 752 23.43 12.01 -0.08
CA VAL A 752 21.98 11.73 -0.12
C VAL A 752 21.60 10.67 0.92
N TYR A 753 22.35 9.57 1.01
CA TYR A 753 22.14 8.53 2.01
C TYR A 753 22.22 9.05 3.44
N LEU A 754 23.23 9.87 3.76
CA LEU A 754 23.41 10.43 5.10
C LEU A 754 22.29 11.42 5.47
N ARG A 755 21.79 12.20 4.50
CA ARG A 755 20.64 13.10 4.72
C ARG A 755 19.38 12.35 5.11
N TYR A 756 19.15 11.19 4.50
CA TYR A 756 17.98 10.33 4.75
C TYR A 756 18.29 9.12 5.63
N ALA A 757 19.34 9.18 6.43
CA ALA A 757 19.71 8.09 7.36
C ALA A 757 18.77 7.99 8.57
N SER A 758 17.90 8.98 8.81
CA SER A 758 16.94 8.99 9.91
C SER A 758 15.50 8.75 9.43
N VAL A 759 14.71 8.06 10.26
CA VAL A 759 13.29 7.78 10.00
C VAL A 759 12.49 9.07 9.80
N SER A 760 12.77 10.13 10.57
CA SER A 760 12.08 11.41 10.44
C SER A 760 12.32 12.07 9.07
N ALA A 761 13.57 12.08 8.60
CA ALA A 761 13.91 12.63 7.29
C ALA A 761 13.27 11.83 6.15
N VAL A 762 13.25 10.49 6.27
CA VAL A 762 12.55 9.64 5.29
C VAL A 762 11.06 9.89 5.30
N LYS A 763 10.43 10.03 6.48
CA LYS A 763 8.99 10.37 6.56
C LYS A 763 8.68 11.71 5.91
N GLU A 764 9.55 12.69 6.07
CA GLU A 764 9.38 13.98 5.39
C GLU A 764 9.49 13.84 3.88
N LEU A 765 10.47 13.06 3.39
CA LEU A 765 10.60 12.73 1.97
C LEU A 765 9.38 11.98 1.44
N THR A 766 8.95 10.90 2.07
CA THR A 766 7.81 10.10 1.63
C THR A 766 6.51 10.92 1.64
N ASN A 767 6.30 11.79 2.64
CA ASN A 767 5.17 12.71 2.64
C ASN A 767 5.20 13.69 1.45
N ARG A 768 6.39 14.16 1.04
CA ARG A 768 6.54 15.01 -0.16
C ARG A 768 6.27 14.24 -1.45
N LEU A 769 6.79 13.01 -1.56
CA LEU A 769 6.56 12.15 -2.72
C LEU A 769 5.08 11.84 -2.92
N VAL A 770 4.38 11.48 -1.83
CA VAL A 770 2.95 11.23 -1.85
C VAL A 770 2.17 12.48 -2.27
N ALA A 771 2.56 13.67 -1.77
CA ALA A 771 1.96 14.94 -2.20
C ALA A 771 2.13 15.24 -3.70
N GLN A 772 3.15 14.65 -4.33
CA GLN A 772 3.44 14.76 -5.75
C GLN A 772 2.87 13.59 -6.56
N GLY A 773 2.14 12.65 -5.92
CA GLY A 773 1.64 11.44 -6.58
C GLY A 773 2.72 10.42 -6.94
N THR A 774 3.94 10.55 -6.40
CA THR A 774 5.06 9.68 -6.74
C THR A 774 5.16 8.50 -5.77
N PRO A 775 5.12 7.25 -6.27
CA PRO A 775 5.43 6.08 -5.46
C PRO A 775 6.88 6.11 -4.95
N VAL A 776 7.10 5.64 -3.72
CA VAL A 776 8.46 5.52 -3.15
C VAL A 776 9.39 4.67 -4.00
N ASN A 777 8.88 3.60 -4.62
CA ASN A 777 9.65 2.71 -5.48
C ASN A 777 10.09 3.42 -6.76
N ASP A 778 9.17 4.13 -7.43
CA ASP A 778 9.49 4.95 -8.61
C ASP A 778 10.56 5.98 -8.25
N PHE A 779 10.35 6.77 -7.19
CA PHE A 779 11.34 7.74 -6.75
C PHE A 779 12.71 7.11 -6.44
N PHE A 780 12.74 5.95 -5.78
CA PHE A 780 14.00 5.27 -5.48
C PHE A 780 14.71 4.77 -6.75
N VAL A 781 13.97 4.23 -7.72
CA VAL A 781 14.52 3.85 -9.03
C VAL A 781 15.07 5.08 -9.74
N ARG A 782 14.30 6.17 -9.82
CA ARG A 782 14.77 7.44 -10.39
C ARG A 782 16.00 7.99 -9.66
N LEU A 783 16.01 7.93 -8.34
CA LEU A 783 17.13 8.37 -7.52
C LEU A 783 18.40 7.59 -7.85
N THR A 784 18.31 6.27 -7.92
CA THR A 784 19.48 5.42 -8.12
C THR A 784 19.95 5.41 -9.57
N THR A 785 19.05 5.37 -10.55
CA THR A 785 19.38 5.35 -11.99
C THR A 785 19.63 6.75 -12.57
N GLY A 786 19.25 7.80 -11.85
CA GLY A 786 19.14 9.18 -12.31
C GLY A 786 18.13 9.38 -13.43
N ARG A 787 17.15 8.49 -13.59
CA ARG A 787 16.02 8.71 -14.48
C ARG A 787 15.26 9.97 -14.04
N VAL A 788 15.20 10.96 -14.92
CA VAL A 788 14.52 12.24 -14.65
C VAL A 788 13.04 12.17 -15.02
N HIS A 789 12.66 11.29 -15.96
CA HIS A 789 11.29 11.08 -16.43
C HIS A 789 10.57 9.95 -15.68
N PRO A 790 9.22 9.88 -15.77
CA PRO A 790 8.40 8.78 -15.24
C PRO A 790 8.80 7.37 -15.67
N PHE A 791 8.53 6.38 -14.80
CA PHE A 791 8.89 4.98 -15.04
C PHE A 791 8.13 4.35 -16.22
N ASP A 792 6.91 4.82 -16.46
CA ASP A 792 6.03 4.45 -17.57
C ASP A 792 6.38 5.16 -18.89
N GLN A 793 7.38 6.06 -18.91
CA GLN A 793 7.80 6.77 -20.11
C GLN A 793 9.20 6.35 -20.54
N THR A 794 9.40 5.97 -21.79
CA THR A 794 10.75 5.79 -22.36
C THR A 794 11.38 7.17 -22.60
N PRO A 795 12.70 7.26 -22.84
CA PRO A 795 13.32 8.51 -23.29
C PRO A 795 12.63 9.14 -24.51
N ALA A 796 12.11 8.31 -25.44
CA ALA A 796 11.41 8.77 -26.63
C ALA A 796 10.01 9.32 -26.29
N THR A 797 9.20 8.56 -25.56
CA THR A 797 7.84 9.02 -25.18
C THR A 797 7.89 10.21 -24.22
N TYR A 798 8.91 10.29 -23.37
CA TYR A 798 9.18 11.48 -22.57
C TYR A 798 9.48 12.69 -23.44
N ALA A 799 10.30 12.57 -24.49
CA ALA A 799 10.60 13.69 -25.38
C ALA A 799 9.36 14.21 -26.11
N GLU A 800 8.47 13.31 -26.54
CA GLU A 800 7.19 13.65 -27.17
C GLU A 800 6.22 14.31 -26.19
N HIS A 801 6.09 13.76 -24.98
CA HIS A 801 5.23 14.31 -23.94
C HIS A 801 5.75 15.65 -23.39
N ASP A 802 7.07 15.80 -23.24
CA ASP A 802 7.73 17.03 -22.77
C ASP A 802 7.40 18.20 -23.67
N ALA A 803 7.46 18.00 -24.99
CA ALA A 803 7.10 19.01 -25.99
C ALA A 803 5.65 19.51 -25.85
N ALA A 804 4.76 18.72 -25.24
CA ALA A 804 3.37 19.07 -25.00
C ALA A 804 3.11 19.74 -23.64
N THR A 805 4.05 19.67 -22.68
CA THR A 805 3.86 20.23 -21.33
C THR A 805 4.57 21.58 -21.14
N PRO A 806 3.94 22.59 -20.52
CA PRO A 806 4.54 23.93 -20.37
C PRO A 806 5.82 23.98 -19.55
N ASP A 807 6.16 22.92 -18.81
CA ASP A 807 7.06 22.96 -17.67
C ASP A 807 8.17 21.90 -17.74
N GLY A 808 8.11 20.99 -18.71
CA GLY A 808 9.04 19.90 -19.07
C GLY A 808 9.61 18.97 -17.97
N LEU A 809 9.29 19.21 -16.70
CA LEU A 809 9.76 18.42 -15.57
C LEU A 809 8.62 18.26 -14.58
N ASP A 810 8.33 17.02 -14.24
CA ASP A 810 7.40 16.72 -13.15
C ASP A 810 8.00 17.14 -11.78
N ALA A 811 7.15 17.14 -10.75
CA ALA A 811 7.55 17.55 -9.42
C ALA A 811 8.61 16.61 -8.79
N THR A 812 8.62 15.34 -9.20
CA THR A 812 9.56 14.31 -8.76
C THR A 812 10.96 14.56 -9.30
N ALA A 813 11.07 14.89 -10.59
CA ALA A 813 12.28 15.26 -11.28
C ALA A 813 12.94 16.47 -10.60
N ARG A 814 12.14 17.50 -10.29
CA ARG A 814 12.63 18.70 -9.58
C ARG A 814 13.14 18.37 -8.19
N LEU A 815 12.42 17.53 -7.44
CA LEU A 815 12.86 17.06 -6.14
C LEU A 815 14.19 16.30 -6.25
N LEU A 816 14.30 15.38 -7.21
CA LEU A 816 15.50 14.60 -7.46
C LEU A 816 16.71 15.49 -7.80
N LEU A 817 16.54 16.41 -8.75
CA LEU A 817 17.58 17.37 -9.15
C LEU A 817 18.02 18.24 -7.95
N GLY A 818 17.08 18.63 -7.08
CA GLY A 818 17.39 19.34 -5.85
C GLY A 818 18.27 18.52 -4.90
N LEU A 819 18.04 17.21 -4.78
CA LEU A 819 18.90 16.34 -3.98
C LEU A 819 20.30 16.20 -4.57
N TYR A 820 20.42 16.12 -5.90
CA TYR A 820 21.72 16.09 -6.57
C TYR A 820 22.45 17.42 -6.44
N ALA A 821 21.78 18.55 -6.65
CA ALA A 821 22.36 19.89 -6.48
C ALA A 821 22.86 20.09 -5.03
N ASP A 822 22.05 19.69 -4.04
CA ASP A 822 22.42 19.72 -2.62
C ASP A 822 23.64 18.84 -2.32
N ALA A 823 23.65 17.61 -2.85
CA ALA A 823 24.72 16.65 -2.61
C ALA A 823 26.04 17.04 -3.31
N LEU A 824 25.96 17.75 -4.43
CA LEU A 824 27.12 18.24 -5.19
C LEU A 824 27.58 19.63 -4.72
N GLY A 825 26.73 20.37 -4.00
CA GLY A 825 26.97 21.77 -3.66
C GLY A 825 27.05 22.68 -4.89
N ARG A 826 26.34 22.35 -5.98
CA ARG A 826 26.37 23.08 -7.26
C ARG A 826 24.98 23.22 -7.85
N SER A 827 24.72 24.33 -8.52
CA SER A 827 23.50 24.46 -9.33
C SER A 827 23.54 23.55 -10.54
N ILE A 828 22.39 22.96 -10.88
CA ILE A 828 22.20 22.17 -12.10
C ILE A 828 21.30 22.98 -13.04
N HIS A 829 21.79 23.22 -14.25
CA HIS A 829 21.02 23.79 -15.34
C HIS A 829 20.62 22.67 -16.28
N LEU A 830 19.33 22.39 -16.38
CA LEU A 830 18.78 21.32 -17.20
C LEU A 830 17.99 21.91 -18.37
N THR A 831 18.32 21.56 -19.61
CA THR A 831 17.53 21.94 -20.79
C THR A 831 16.73 20.72 -21.26
N THR A 832 15.39 20.77 -21.17
CA THR A 832 14.48 19.65 -21.51
C THR A 832 14.40 19.42 -23.02
N PRO A 833 13.79 18.31 -23.49
CA PRO A 833 13.49 18.09 -24.91
C PRO A 833 12.82 19.28 -25.62
N GLY A 834 11.87 19.94 -24.96
CA GLY A 834 11.20 21.16 -25.46
C GLY A 834 12.08 22.42 -25.48
N GLY A 835 13.35 22.33 -25.10
CA GLY A 835 14.29 23.45 -25.06
C GLY A 835 14.14 24.35 -23.83
N MET A 836 13.24 24.01 -22.90
CA MET A 836 13.06 24.78 -21.67
C MET A 836 14.24 24.58 -20.73
N ARG A 837 14.79 25.67 -20.19
CA ARG A 837 15.89 25.64 -19.23
C ARG A 837 15.37 25.76 -17.80
N HIS A 838 15.69 24.78 -16.97
CA HIS A 838 15.45 24.79 -15.53
C HIS A 838 16.76 24.98 -14.78
N THR A 839 16.74 25.85 -13.77
CA THR A 839 17.85 26.04 -12.84
C THR A 839 17.46 25.53 -11.47
N VAL A 840 18.20 24.55 -10.98
CA VAL A 840 18.02 23.97 -9.64
C VAL A 840 19.23 24.30 -8.80
N ALA A 841 19.05 25.19 -7.83
CA ALA A 841 20.09 25.60 -6.89
C ALA A 841 20.08 24.71 -5.63
N PRO A 842 21.24 24.53 -4.97
CA PRO A 842 21.28 23.87 -3.67
C PRO A 842 20.53 24.69 -2.59
N SER A 843 19.73 24.01 -1.79
CA SER A 843 18.96 24.50 -0.64
C SER A 843 19.85 25.03 0.50
N SER A 844 21.11 24.63 0.58
CA SER A 844 22.06 25.04 1.62
C SER A 844 23.41 25.42 1.00
N PRO A 845 23.61 26.71 0.63
CA PRO A 845 24.81 27.17 -0.07
C PRO A 845 26.14 26.98 0.68
N GLY A 846 26.15 26.67 1.98
CA GLY A 846 27.32 26.95 2.84
C GLY A 846 28.08 25.77 3.46
N THR A 847 27.82 24.50 3.13
CA THR A 847 28.51 23.37 3.81
C THR A 847 29.70 22.79 3.05
N TYR A 848 29.76 22.98 1.73
CA TYR A 848 30.87 22.55 0.87
C TYR A 848 31.43 23.77 0.09
N GLY A 849 32.08 24.69 0.82
CA GLY A 849 32.82 25.82 0.23
C GLY A 849 31.92 26.90 -0.39
N ASP A 850 31.66 27.96 0.37
CA ASP A 850 31.12 29.22 -0.16
C ASP A 850 32.07 29.76 -1.24
N GLY A 851 31.63 29.76 -2.50
CA GLY A 851 32.20 30.59 -3.57
C GLY A 851 32.75 29.83 -4.78
N GLY A 852 31.91 29.68 -5.82
CA GLY A 852 32.40 29.74 -7.21
C GLY A 852 32.47 28.45 -8.01
N ALA A 853 31.94 27.33 -7.53
CA ALA A 853 31.82 26.15 -8.38
C ALA A 853 30.85 26.43 -9.54
N ALA A 854 31.33 26.30 -10.78
CA ALA A 854 30.53 26.55 -11.97
C ALA A 854 29.27 25.65 -11.98
N PRO A 855 28.11 26.19 -12.42
CA PRO A 855 26.91 25.40 -12.58
C PRO A 855 27.14 24.25 -13.57
N LEU A 856 26.42 23.16 -13.38
CA LEU A 856 26.48 22.01 -14.28
C LEU A 856 25.41 22.19 -15.35
N ASP A 857 25.82 22.42 -16.59
CA ASP A 857 24.90 22.53 -17.73
C ASP A 857 24.70 21.15 -18.37
N ILE A 858 23.46 20.65 -18.34
CA ILE A 858 23.02 19.39 -18.92
C ILE A 858 21.86 19.71 -19.87
N ARG A 859 21.86 19.12 -21.06
CA ARG A 859 20.83 19.34 -22.07
C ARG A 859 20.34 18.03 -22.64
N TRP A 860 19.09 18.00 -23.06
CA TRP A 860 18.59 16.96 -23.92
C TRP A 860 19.24 17.07 -25.32
N ASN A 861 19.71 15.94 -25.84
CA ASN A 861 20.23 15.77 -27.18
C ASN A 861 19.71 14.45 -27.76
N ALA A 862 18.73 14.52 -28.65
CA ALA A 862 18.16 13.35 -29.30
C ALA A 862 19.21 12.50 -30.03
N GLY A 863 20.26 13.13 -30.59
CA GLY A 863 21.34 12.42 -31.29
C GLY A 863 22.23 11.57 -30.38
N ASP A 864 22.29 11.88 -29.08
CA ASP A 864 23.05 11.12 -28.09
C ASP A 864 22.17 10.10 -27.34
N GLY A 865 20.92 9.91 -27.79
CA GLY A 865 19.95 9.02 -27.15
C GLY A 865 19.38 9.54 -25.84
N GLY A 866 19.51 10.84 -25.53
CA GLY A 866 18.92 11.43 -24.32
C GLY A 866 19.70 12.63 -23.76
N TRP A 867 20.07 12.58 -22.49
CA TRP A 867 20.78 13.66 -21.79
C TRP A 867 22.28 13.67 -22.14
N ALA A 868 22.83 14.86 -22.35
CA ALA A 868 24.24 15.11 -22.62
C ALA A 868 24.75 16.32 -21.81
N ALA A 869 26.02 16.29 -21.40
CA ALA A 869 26.64 17.46 -20.79
C ALA A 869 26.79 18.57 -21.84
N HIS A 870 26.51 19.82 -21.46
CA HIS A 870 26.82 20.97 -22.27
C HIS A 870 28.01 21.71 -21.66
N ARG A 871 29.14 21.76 -22.36
CA ARG A 871 30.23 22.65 -21.99
C ARG A 871 30.17 23.86 -22.91
N PRO A 872 29.83 25.06 -22.40
CA PRO A 872 29.91 26.26 -23.22
C PRO A 872 31.36 26.42 -23.70
N ALA A 873 31.54 26.65 -25.00
CA ALA A 873 32.87 26.94 -25.55
C ALA A 873 33.47 28.11 -24.77
N ALA A 874 34.71 27.98 -24.32
CA ALA A 874 35.39 29.03 -23.56
C ALA A 874 35.24 30.35 -24.32
N ALA A 875 34.66 31.36 -23.66
CA ALA A 875 34.50 32.68 -24.26
C ALA A 875 35.89 33.15 -24.74
N PRO A 876 36.03 33.65 -25.98
CA PRO A 876 37.33 34.07 -26.49
C PRO A 876 37.93 35.10 -25.53
N GLU A 877 39.13 34.81 -25.01
CA GLU A 877 39.85 35.70 -24.11
C GLU A 877 39.93 37.08 -24.76
N ARG A 878 39.27 38.07 -24.16
CA ARG A 878 39.45 39.47 -24.52
C ARG A 878 40.86 39.88 -24.12
N SER A 879 41.80 39.77 -25.05
CA SER A 879 43.15 40.32 -24.97
C SER A 879 43.08 41.86 -25.02
N GLY A 880 42.79 42.48 -23.88
CA GLY A 880 42.82 43.93 -23.70
C GLY A 880 43.47 44.28 -22.38
N ALA A 881 44.80 44.41 -22.35
CA ALA A 881 45.54 44.88 -21.20
C ALA A 881 45.11 46.31 -20.83
N PRO A 882 44.83 46.63 -19.55
CA PRO A 882 44.61 48.00 -19.13
C PRO A 882 45.97 48.71 -18.99
N GLY A 883 46.16 49.76 -19.79
CA GLY A 883 47.35 50.61 -19.76
C GLY A 883 47.52 51.31 -18.41
N LYS A 884 48.74 51.18 -17.86
CA LYS A 884 49.29 52.07 -16.83
C LYS A 884 49.17 53.52 -17.31
N ARG A 885 48.50 54.39 -16.53
CA ARG A 885 48.69 55.84 -16.61
C ARG A 885 49.37 56.35 -15.36
N THR A 886 50.39 57.16 -15.62
CA THR A 886 51.36 57.80 -14.74
C THR A 886 50.77 59.02 -14.00
N ARG A 887 51.34 59.27 -12.82
CA ARG A 887 51.24 60.51 -12.02
C ARG A 887 52.12 61.62 -12.61
N ALA A 888 51.60 62.84 -12.62
CA ALA A 888 52.26 64.17 -12.56
C ALA A 888 51.09 65.19 -12.58
N ASP A 889 50.77 65.91 -11.50
CA ASP A 889 51.39 67.13 -10.93
C ASP A 889 50.56 68.38 -11.28
N ASP A 890 50.58 69.33 -10.35
CA ASP A 890 50.03 70.69 -10.31
C ASP A 890 48.55 70.87 -9.89
N ASP A 891 48.17 71.96 -9.22
CA ASP A 891 48.66 72.66 -8.01
C ASP A 891 47.52 73.62 -7.58
N GLU A 892 47.49 73.98 -6.31
CA GLU A 892 46.84 75.15 -5.68
C GLU A 892 45.33 75.49 -5.90
N ARG A 893 44.56 75.46 -4.80
CA ARG A 893 44.19 76.67 -4.01
C ARG A 893 43.18 76.40 -2.88
N ARG A 894 43.66 76.65 -1.64
CA ARG A 894 43.07 77.40 -0.48
C ARG A 894 41.54 77.28 -0.21
N GLY A 895 41.07 77.00 1.01
CA GLY A 895 41.73 76.83 2.31
C GLY A 895 40.73 76.82 3.49
N ARG A 896 41.28 76.68 4.72
CA ARG A 896 40.80 77.08 6.09
C ARG A 896 39.36 76.71 6.50
N HIS A 897 39.01 76.21 7.69
CA HIS A 897 39.56 76.09 9.06
C HIS A 897 38.74 74.94 9.71
N GLY A 898 39.24 74.01 10.52
CA GLY A 898 39.72 74.18 11.90
C GLY A 898 39.38 72.88 12.68
N GLY A 899 40.34 72.34 13.45
CA GLY A 899 40.14 71.20 14.37
C GLY A 899 39.49 71.61 15.71
N PRO A 900 39.56 70.81 16.80
CA PRO A 900 40.51 69.71 17.04
C PRO A 900 39.93 68.38 17.62
N GLU A 901 40.77 67.35 17.49
CA GLU A 901 41.13 66.27 18.42
C GLU A 901 40.08 65.51 19.27
N GLY A 902 40.20 64.18 19.27
CA GLY A 902 39.63 63.33 20.32
C GLY A 902 39.64 61.84 20.00
N SER A 903 40.78 61.20 20.23
CA SER A 903 41.03 59.75 20.15
C SER A 903 40.02 58.87 20.92
N GLY A 904 39.76 57.66 20.41
CA GLY A 904 39.23 56.58 21.25
C GLY A 904 38.62 55.41 20.48
N GLY A 905 39.44 54.40 20.18
CA GLY A 905 38.96 53.14 19.63
C GLY A 905 38.12 52.34 20.63
N ARG A 906 37.09 51.65 20.10
CA ARG A 906 36.60 50.35 20.62
C ARG A 906 35.58 49.76 19.64
N GLN A 907 35.78 48.49 19.31
CA GLN A 907 34.88 47.67 18.50
C GLN A 907 33.47 47.61 19.09
N PRO A 908 32.40 47.58 18.26
CA PRO A 908 31.10 47.13 18.71
C PRO A 908 30.84 45.67 18.29
N LYS A 909 30.46 44.88 19.30
CA LYS A 909 29.83 43.56 19.15
C LYS A 909 28.53 43.70 18.37
N VAL A 910 28.37 42.89 17.33
CA VAL A 910 27.10 42.69 16.62
C VAL A 910 26.19 41.83 17.51
N GLN A 911 25.13 42.44 18.06
CA GLN A 911 23.99 41.72 18.63
C GLN A 911 22.81 41.90 17.67
N ARG A 912 22.40 40.79 17.04
CA ARG A 912 21.25 40.70 16.13
C ARG A 912 19.95 40.96 16.90
N GLY A 913 19.29 42.07 16.59
CA GLY A 913 17.87 42.29 16.85
C GLY A 913 17.09 42.13 15.53
N LEU A 914 16.14 41.20 15.54
CA LEU A 914 15.12 40.99 14.49
C LEU A 914 14.09 42.11 14.55
N SER A 915 13.77 42.72 13.41
CA SER A 915 12.51 43.42 13.13
C SER A 915 12.36 43.65 11.61
N LEU A 916 11.09 43.80 11.20
CA LEU A 916 10.53 44.04 9.86
C LEU A 916 10.34 42.82 8.94
N MET A 917 9.10 42.31 8.87
CA MET A 917 8.11 42.90 7.97
C MET A 917 6.68 42.57 8.44
N GLU A 918 5.94 43.64 8.67
CA GLU A 918 4.50 43.73 8.86
C GLU A 918 4.04 44.66 7.73
N GLU A 919 3.16 44.17 6.86
CA GLU A 919 2.22 44.99 6.08
C GLU A 919 1.23 44.04 5.37
N LEU A 920 0.01 43.97 5.91
CA LEU A 920 -1.25 44.14 5.19
C LEU A 920 -2.37 44.09 6.23
N SER A 921 -2.68 45.28 6.75
CA SER A 921 -3.87 45.59 7.55
C SER A 921 -5.06 45.86 6.64
N LEU A 922 -6.26 45.45 7.05
CA LEU A 922 -7.50 46.19 6.83
C LEU A 922 -8.42 45.96 8.05
N ASP A 923 -8.96 47.09 8.53
CA ASP A 923 -9.42 47.37 9.88
C ASP A 923 -10.84 46.87 10.24
N GLY A 924 -11.14 46.88 11.54
CA GLY A 924 -12.46 46.68 12.14
C GLY A 924 -12.46 46.88 13.66
N ASP A 925 -12.68 48.12 14.09
CA ASP A 925 -12.63 48.76 15.42
C ASP A 925 -13.33 48.13 16.66
N THR A 926 -12.58 48.11 17.78
CA THR A 926 -12.87 48.43 19.24
C THR A 926 -14.08 47.89 20.05
N PRO A 927 -14.10 47.98 21.42
CA PRO A 927 -13.05 48.15 22.46
C PRO A 927 -13.11 47.15 23.66
N GLY A 928 -12.07 47.16 24.51
CA GLY A 928 -11.92 46.35 25.75
C GLY A 928 -12.84 46.75 26.94
N PRO A 929 -12.52 46.41 28.23
CA PRO A 929 -11.18 46.52 28.81
C PRO A 929 -10.72 45.43 29.81
N ALA A 930 -9.39 45.43 30.00
CA ALA A 930 -8.62 45.30 31.24
C ALA A 930 -8.82 44.10 32.21
N GLY A 931 -7.72 43.39 32.44
CA GLY A 931 -7.55 42.50 33.59
C GLY A 931 -6.14 41.90 33.64
N SER A 932 -5.17 42.69 34.11
CA SER A 932 -3.80 42.26 34.40
C SER A 932 -3.77 41.24 35.55
N GLY A 933 -3.10 40.11 35.34
CA GLY A 933 -2.80 39.15 36.42
C GLY A 933 -1.81 38.09 36.00
N ASN A 934 -0.52 38.31 36.29
CA ASN A 934 0.44 37.22 36.51
C ASN A 934 -0.12 36.34 37.66
N PRO A 935 0.02 35.00 37.65
CA PRO A 935 1.35 34.41 37.86
C PRO A 935 1.58 32.98 37.30
N ALA A 936 2.82 32.52 37.50
CA ALA A 936 3.21 31.13 37.76
C ALA A 936 3.17 30.11 36.60
N ARG A 937 4.38 29.72 36.20
CA ARG A 937 4.71 28.35 35.76
C ARG A 937 4.15 27.33 36.76
N PRO A 938 3.54 26.23 36.27
CA PRO A 938 4.19 24.94 36.47
C PRO A 938 4.01 23.93 35.32
N GLY A 939 4.94 22.97 35.28
CA GLY A 939 4.61 21.57 35.04
C GLY A 939 4.28 21.13 33.61
N ARG A 940 5.26 20.52 32.92
CA ARG A 940 5.01 19.62 31.79
C ARG A 940 4.22 18.39 32.27
N GLY A 941 2.90 18.43 32.11
CA GLY A 941 2.06 17.24 32.15
C GLY A 941 2.22 16.45 30.85
N ARG A 942 2.77 15.24 30.93
CA ARG A 942 2.62 14.22 29.89
C ARG A 942 1.13 13.89 29.77
N SER A 943 0.57 14.09 28.60
CA SER A 943 -0.79 13.67 28.27
C SER A 943 -0.85 12.14 28.12
N ASP A 944 -1.38 11.45 29.12
CA ASP A 944 -1.81 10.04 29.05
C ASP A 944 -3.12 9.85 28.27
N LEU A 945 -3.37 10.69 27.24
CA LEU A 945 -4.64 10.78 26.51
C LEU A 945 -4.68 10.06 25.16
N SER A 946 -3.79 9.10 24.90
CA SER A 946 -3.81 8.33 23.65
C SER A 946 -4.33 6.88 23.75
N GLU A 947 -4.54 6.34 24.96
CA GLU A 947 -5.05 4.96 25.10
C GLU A 947 -6.58 4.86 25.17
N SER A 948 -7.30 5.89 25.62
CA SER A 948 -8.75 5.79 25.85
C SER A 948 -9.62 5.93 24.59
N ALA A 949 -9.06 6.44 23.48
CA ALA A 949 -9.75 6.49 22.19
C ALA A 949 -9.69 5.15 21.42
N PHE A 950 -8.73 4.27 21.75
CA PHE A 950 -8.54 2.99 21.05
C PHE A 950 -9.49 1.89 21.54
N ASP A 951 -9.96 1.98 22.79
CA ASP A 951 -10.84 0.96 23.39
C ASP A 951 -12.27 0.94 22.79
N ARG A 952 -12.71 2.03 22.15
CA ARG A 952 -14.07 2.12 21.57
C ARG A 952 -14.20 1.51 20.17
N LEU A 953 -13.10 1.38 19.43
CA LEU A 953 -13.08 0.66 18.14
C LEU A 953 -12.64 -0.82 18.30
N SER A 954 -11.95 -1.16 19.40
CA SER A 954 -11.35 -2.49 19.62
C SER A 954 -12.08 -3.44 20.59
N GLY A 955 -13.24 -3.06 21.13
CA GLY A 955 -14.11 -3.99 21.87
C GLY A 955 -13.63 -4.35 23.29
N ARG A 956 -13.24 -3.36 24.10
CA ARG A 956 -13.05 -3.61 25.55
C ARG A 956 -14.34 -3.34 26.33
N ASN A 957 -14.90 -4.40 26.91
CA ASN A 957 -16.03 -4.33 27.83
C ASN A 957 -15.51 -4.11 29.27
N ARG A 958 -15.93 -3.04 29.96
CA ARG A 958 -15.69 -2.85 31.40
C ARG A 958 -16.80 -3.55 32.17
N GLY A 959 -16.49 -4.66 32.84
CA GLY A 959 -17.43 -5.34 33.72
C GLY A 959 -17.65 -4.53 35.00
N SER A 960 -18.91 -4.19 35.29
CA SER A 960 -19.38 -3.76 36.60
C SER A 960 -19.35 -4.95 37.55
N GLY A 961 -18.65 -4.83 38.68
CA GLY A 961 -18.63 -5.83 39.74
C GLY A 961 -19.98 -5.91 40.43
N GLY A 962 -20.77 -6.95 40.10
CA GLY A 962 -21.94 -7.36 40.86
C GLY A 962 -21.54 -8.39 41.91
N SER A 963 -21.59 -7.98 43.18
CA SER A 963 -21.50 -8.85 44.35
C SER A 963 -22.62 -9.90 44.31
N SER A 964 -22.28 -11.19 44.17
CA SER A 964 -23.20 -12.30 44.40
C SER A 964 -22.87 -12.96 45.74
N ALA A 965 -23.68 -12.64 46.75
CA ALA A 965 -23.77 -13.39 47.99
C ALA A 965 -24.22 -14.84 47.69
N ARG A 966 -23.55 -15.82 48.29
CA ARG A 966 -23.97 -17.23 48.31
C ARG A 966 -25.22 -17.40 49.18
N PRO A 967 -26.25 -18.14 48.75
CA PRO A 967 -27.14 -18.82 49.67
C PRO A 967 -26.61 -20.22 49.98
N ARG A 968 -26.63 -20.57 51.27
CA ARG A 968 -26.58 -21.93 51.77
C ARG A 968 -27.97 -22.57 51.64
N GLY A 969 -28.02 -23.89 51.48
CA GLY A 969 -29.08 -24.70 52.09
C GLY A 969 -29.85 -25.60 51.12
N SER A 970 -29.51 -26.89 51.19
CA SER A 970 -30.37 -28.09 51.19
C SER A 970 -31.88 -27.99 50.94
N SER A 971 -32.36 -29.08 50.31
CA SER A 971 -33.72 -29.54 49.99
C SER A 971 -34.23 -29.17 48.61
#